data_AF-A0A9Q1C466-F1
#
_entry.id   AF-A0A9Q1C466-F1
#
_cell.length_a   1.000
_cell.length_b   1.000
_cell.length_c   1.000
_cell.angle_alpha   90.00
_cell.angle_beta   90.00
_cell.angle_gamma   90.00
#
_symmetry.space_group_name_H-M   'P 1'
#
loop_
_entity.id
_entity.type
_entity.pdbx_description
1 polymer ?
#
loop_
_entity_poly.entity_id
_entity_poly.type
_entity_poly.pdbx_seq_one_letter_code
_entity_poly.pdbx_strand_id
1 'polypeptide(L)'
;MARGVLVVNAIVLLLLSVGVGQFVFFSEDMTAIKWSPLCFALKLLGELKVCPVATTALSQSKKVTCLLRTPLSIGGMAALLCLLTALILLFISTQRTSIHNSTVETIRHFFLKYYRLYVGRKMLLNFRDSCKNPRLQQETLLQEIIRKNKSTAYGCQFHLGCIKSLEDFSQKHPITEYSRYEPFVNRIAGGEENIMTTEKVRRLILTSGTTGRSKMIPQDEYYVEKTFILKEALLHDVYPQLHPMQSKLRYHCNSQLRKSGGGISMAAATALEDYMTRDMMIYSSPSAAFMIGTEYEASYIHLLFALRDKNVGSVWVTFISLFVDVMKFLESNWRKIVDDLSEGTLNPDLKLCSDIRKYLIRALGSGDPIRATEVRRELEKGFDGIIKRLWPNLVVISTIDNVGLRQRVKKTYAKGVEMYSPVYISSENLLGLNLWPYNEGDAEYVLHLSENVFEFIHENDIDKSNPKTFLVDEVEVGEKYEVVFTQMYGLYRYRLGDVVEITGFYQNCPKVKVLYRKATLVNLVGEKIDQTVIADSIKASLSKWDDSVELSNYCVSESALLTGLYKDNREDEQKTLLSLKKNKNLIIKPADKGGATVVWRRDLYVSEAEKQLSGQTAYTKLPMDPTSEIQTFVKKTLATLVSKKHLPESAKALLHPCPQISNFYLLPKIHKANNPGRPIVSSHSCPTVLISQYVDSVLSPLVSTLPSFIQDTSHFLRISPHTNCFQFNGRFFRQIKGAAMGTKLGPSVACLTMGHFEEQMFSRYTGIKPILYKGNVETLCHDPSTRDHFPEPPITAFRIEKNISKHLVRASQPQAVVPNTPGTFPCNRGRCNTCPVVSCDKNLSIVGPNNNRLNVHQHFTCTSANVVYVLECKRCNILYVGETKRRLADRVTEHLRSIKQNLPGFPVATHFNPPSTCSIRYLMVSAAISCRGSDHDRLAAENRLIMKLGTLSPHGLNEIDKNIYERHEFYRIYRDTKQISIPIVYIVEKGGFLNLQEFMLANSSTARAQFKMPLKLRTREMGEILLKHLKM
;
A
#
# COMPACT_ATOMS: atom_id res chain seq x y z
N MET A 1 -76.09 3.90 -8.98
CA MET A 1 -74.90 4.50 -8.32
C MET A 1 -73.82 3.50 -7.89
N ALA A 2 -74.15 2.25 -7.52
CA ALA A 2 -73.15 1.26 -7.06
C ALA A 2 -72.16 0.73 -8.14
N ARG A 3 -72.52 0.69 -9.43
CA ARG A 3 -71.63 0.22 -10.52
C ARG A 3 -70.63 1.28 -11.02
N GLY A 4 -70.95 2.57 -10.93
CA GLY A 4 -70.05 3.67 -11.31
C GLY A 4 -68.96 3.93 -10.27
N VAL A 5 -69.29 3.73 -8.98
CA VAL A 5 -68.31 3.75 -7.87
C VAL A 5 -67.33 2.59 -8.00
N LEU A 6 -67.74 1.44 -8.53
CA LEU A 6 -66.86 0.28 -8.75
C LEU A 6 -65.85 0.46 -9.88
N VAL A 7 -66.20 1.16 -10.96
CA VAL A 7 -65.28 1.44 -12.08
C VAL A 7 -64.33 2.58 -11.75
N VAL A 8 -64.81 3.64 -11.11
CA VAL A 8 -63.95 4.71 -10.59
C VAL A 8 -63.07 4.18 -9.47
N ASN A 9 -63.58 3.35 -8.56
CA ASN A 9 -62.73 2.66 -7.59
C ASN A 9 -61.82 1.64 -8.25
N ALA A 10 -62.16 0.96 -9.34
CA ALA A 10 -61.26 0.03 -10.04
C ALA A 10 -60.14 0.76 -10.78
N ILE A 11 -60.38 1.96 -11.31
CA ILE A 11 -59.39 2.80 -12.01
C ILE A 11 -58.56 3.63 -11.02
N VAL A 12 -59.18 4.12 -9.94
CA VAL A 12 -58.47 4.70 -8.79
C VAL A 12 -57.71 3.60 -8.06
N LEU A 13 -58.23 2.38 -7.94
CA LEU A 13 -57.49 1.19 -7.52
C LEU A 13 -56.48 0.77 -8.57
N LEU A 14 -56.64 1.03 -9.87
CA LEU A 14 -55.59 0.77 -10.86
C LEU A 14 -54.45 1.77 -10.68
N LEU A 15 -54.74 3.06 -10.47
CA LEU A 15 -53.75 4.08 -10.17
C LEU A 15 -53.13 3.89 -8.77
N LEU A 16 -53.90 3.43 -7.77
CA LEU A 16 -53.42 3.09 -6.42
C LEU A 16 -52.69 1.74 -6.37
N SER A 17 -53.08 0.74 -7.19
CA SER A 17 -52.42 -0.58 -7.33
C SER A 17 -51.23 -0.58 -8.28
N VAL A 18 -51.15 0.41 -9.17
CA VAL A 18 -49.89 0.87 -9.82
C VAL A 18 -48.92 1.46 -8.78
N GLY A 19 -49.33 1.55 -7.50
CA GLY A 19 -48.46 1.95 -6.40
C GLY A 19 -48.35 3.46 -6.23
N VAL A 20 -49.26 4.25 -6.79
CA VAL A 20 -49.22 5.72 -6.60
C VAL A 20 -49.46 6.13 -5.14
N GLY A 21 -50.09 5.29 -4.32
CA GLY A 21 -50.21 5.49 -2.87
C GLY A 21 -49.01 5.01 -2.03
N GLN A 22 -48.06 4.28 -2.62
CA GLN A 22 -46.86 3.76 -1.96
C GLN A 22 -45.55 4.20 -2.65
N PHE A 23 -45.60 5.10 -3.64
CA PHE A 23 -44.46 5.96 -3.88
C PHE A 23 -44.32 6.84 -2.65
N VAL A 24 -43.38 6.47 -1.80
CA VAL A 24 -42.77 7.30 -0.79
C VAL A 24 -42.18 8.49 -1.57
N PHE A 25 -43.02 9.49 -1.86
CA PHE A 25 -42.64 10.77 -2.44
C PHE A 25 -41.91 11.57 -1.36
N PHE A 26 -40.57 11.54 -1.34
CA PHE A 26 -39.81 12.30 -0.33
C PHE A 26 -38.63 13.04 -0.95
N SER A 27 -38.70 14.36 -0.88
CA SER A 27 -37.54 15.23 -0.72
C SER A 27 -37.82 16.16 0.45
N GLU A 28 -36.97 16.17 1.47
CA GLU A 28 -37.07 17.11 2.59
C GLU A 28 -36.73 18.56 2.18
N ASP A 29 -36.03 18.77 1.06
CA ASP A 29 -35.55 20.09 0.62
C ASP A 29 -36.29 20.72 -0.59
N MET A 30 -37.44 20.18 -0.98
CA MET A 30 -38.35 20.89 -1.86
C MET A 30 -39.69 20.95 -1.15
N THR A 31 -40.14 22.15 -0.81
CA THR A 31 -41.49 22.42 -0.31
C THR A 31 -42.49 21.46 -0.93
N ALA A 32 -43.19 20.70 -0.07
CA ALA A 32 -44.13 19.67 -0.46
C ALA A 32 -45.21 20.25 -1.38
N ILE A 33 -45.02 20.18 -2.70
CA ILE A 33 -46.13 20.36 -3.62
C ILE A 33 -46.79 18.99 -3.72
N LYS A 34 -47.81 18.76 -2.90
CA LYS A 34 -48.78 17.67 -3.08
C LYS A 34 -49.49 17.90 -4.43
N TRP A 35 -48.91 17.39 -5.51
CA TRP A 35 -49.64 17.26 -6.77
C TRP A 35 -50.61 16.09 -6.62
N SER A 36 -51.87 16.28 -7.01
CA SER A 36 -52.73 15.13 -7.26
C SER A 36 -52.10 14.29 -8.39
N PRO A 37 -52.21 12.95 -8.37
CA PRO A 37 -51.72 12.09 -9.47
C PRO A 37 -52.19 12.56 -10.86
N LEU A 38 -53.39 13.13 -10.92
CA LEU A 38 -53.98 13.71 -12.12
C LEU A 38 -53.23 14.97 -12.60
N CYS A 39 -52.88 15.89 -11.70
CA CYS A 39 -52.14 17.09 -12.09
C CYS A 39 -50.69 16.78 -12.49
N PHE A 40 -50.05 15.78 -11.87
CA PHE A 40 -48.74 15.31 -12.31
C PHE A 40 -48.82 14.68 -13.71
N ALA A 41 -49.80 13.80 -13.95
CA ALA A 41 -50.02 13.20 -15.26
C ALA A 41 -50.29 14.23 -16.37
N LEU A 42 -51.10 15.26 -16.10
CA LEU A 42 -51.37 16.34 -17.05
C LEU A 42 -50.14 17.21 -17.35
N LYS A 43 -49.30 17.49 -16.34
CA LYS A 43 -48.06 18.25 -16.50
C LYS A 43 -47.01 17.45 -17.29
N LEU A 44 -46.90 16.15 -17.01
CA LEU A 44 -46.05 15.22 -17.74
C LEU A 44 -46.46 15.13 -19.22
N LEU A 45 -47.76 14.99 -19.52
CA LEU A 45 -48.28 14.98 -20.90
C LEU A 45 -48.03 16.29 -21.65
N GLY A 46 -48.02 17.42 -20.94
CA GLY A 46 -47.66 18.74 -21.46
C GLY A 46 -46.19 18.85 -21.88
N GLU A 47 -45.27 18.37 -21.05
CA GLU A 47 -43.83 18.37 -21.35
C GLU A 47 -43.45 17.37 -22.44
N LEU A 48 -44.21 16.27 -22.57
CA LEU A 48 -43.92 15.20 -23.54
C LEU A 48 -44.35 15.51 -24.98
N LYS A 49 -45.00 16.66 -25.25
CA LYS A 49 -45.53 17.04 -26.58
C LYS A 49 -46.41 15.94 -27.24
N VAL A 50 -47.07 15.09 -26.45
CA VAL A 50 -47.78 13.89 -26.93
C VAL A 50 -49.10 14.23 -27.65
N CYS A 51 -49.60 15.47 -27.52
CA CYS A 51 -50.79 15.91 -28.24
C CYS A 51 -50.78 17.43 -28.44
N PRO A 52 -50.88 17.95 -29.69
CA PRO A 52 -50.93 19.38 -29.97
C PRO A 52 -52.02 20.09 -29.15
N VAL A 53 -53.16 19.42 -28.96
CA VAL A 53 -54.33 19.92 -28.21
C VAL A 53 -54.04 20.16 -26.73
N ALA A 54 -53.14 19.39 -26.11
CA ALA A 54 -52.75 19.58 -24.71
C ALA A 54 -51.79 20.78 -24.55
N THR A 55 -50.92 21.00 -25.53
CA THR A 55 -50.04 22.18 -25.61
C THR A 55 -50.82 23.48 -25.74
N THR A 56 -51.93 23.49 -26.49
CA THR A 56 -52.83 24.65 -26.60
C THR A 56 -53.62 24.91 -25.30
N ALA A 57 -53.95 23.86 -24.55
CA ALA A 57 -54.59 24.00 -23.23
C ALA A 57 -53.62 24.54 -22.16
N LEU A 58 -52.33 24.17 -22.22
CA LEU A 58 -51.30 24.61 -21.27
C LEU A 58 -50.74 26.01 -21.57
N SER A 59 -50.71 26.45 -22.83
CA SER A 59 -50.33 27.83 -23.19
C SER A 59 -51.36 28.88 -22.73
N GLN A 60 -52.58 28.46 -22.41
CA GLN A 60 -53.63 29.30 -21.80
C GLN A 60 -53.67 29.20 -20.26
N SER A 61 -52.60 28.71 -19.59
CA SER A 61 -52.61 28.34 -18.17
C SER A 61 -52.75 29.47 -17.13
N LYS A 62 -52.97 30.73 -17.51
CA LYS A 62 -53.58 31.70 -16.59
C LYS A 62 -55.10 31.55 -16.43
N LYS A 63 -55.77 30.73 -17.28
CA LYS A 63 -57.22 30.47 -17.23
C LYS A 63 -57.64 29.03 -16.92
N VAL A 64 -56.72 28.05 -16.87
CA VAL A 64 -57.06 26.63 -16.64
C VAL A 64 -57.46 26.34 -15.18
N THR A 65 -57.12 27.20 -14.23
CA THR A 65 -57.70 27.17 -12.87
C THR A 65 -59.19 27.53 -12.82
N CYS A 66 -59.77 28.06 -13.90
CA CYS A 66 -61.19 28.45 -13.94
C CYS A 66 -62.11 27.36 -14.54
N LEU A 67 -61.59 26.46 -15.39
CA LEU A 67 -62.37 25.39 -16.03
C LEU A 67 -62.64 24.18 -15.13
N LEU A 68 -61.97 24.07 -13.98
CA LEU A 68 -62.21 23.04 -12.97
C LEU A 68 -63.21 23.46 -11.87
N ARG A 69 -63.93 24.58 -12.06
CA ARG A 69 -64.96 25.06 -11.13
C ARG A 69 -66.38 24.61 -11.47
N THR A 70 -66.61 23.97 -12.61
CA THR A 70 -67.86 23.24 -12.85
C THR A 70 -67.65 21.79 -12.42
N PRO A 71 -68.56 21.20 -11.61
CA PRO A 71 -68.46 19.81 -11.26
C PRO A 71 -68.68 19.00 -12.53
N LEU A 72 -67.59 18.54 -13.17
CA LEU A 72 -67.72 17.46 -14.14
C LEU A 72 -68.39 16.31 -13.39
N SER A 73 -69.50 15.81 -13.95
CA SER A 73 -70.13 14.61 -13.43
C SER A 73 -69.08 13.50 -13.30
N ILE A 74 -69.27 12.58 -12.35
CA ILE A 74 -68.37 11.43 -12.15
C ILE A 74 -68.12 10.69 -13.48
N GLY A 75 -69.11 10.67 -14.39
CA GLY A 75 -68.99 10.15 -15.75
C GLY A 75 -68.06 10.95 -16.67
N GLY A 76 -68.05 12.29 -16.58
CA GLY A 76 -67.15 13.15 -17.35
C GLY A 76 -65.68 13.02 -16.94
N MET A 77 -65.39 12.89 -15.64
CA MET A 77 -64.03 12.60 -15.19
C MET A 77 -63.56 11.20 -15.60
N ALA A 78 -64.46 10.20 -15.52
CA ALA A 78 -64.15 8.85 -15.98
C ALA A 78 -63.88 8.81 -17.49
N ALA A 79 -64.68 9.51 -18.30
CA ALA A 79 -64.47 9.61 -19.74
C ALA A 79 -63.12 10.27 -20.10
N LEU A 80 -62.75 11.36 -19.40
CA LEU A 80 -61.47 12.04 -19.59
C LEU A 80 -60.27 11.14 -19.22
N LEU A 81 -60.36 10.41 -18.11
CA LEU A 81 -59.34 9.45 -17.68
C LEU A 81 -59.20 8.28 -18.65
N CYS A 82 -60.31 7.74 -19.17
CA CYS A 82 -60.29 6.71 -20.19
C CYS A 82 -59.66 7.21 -21.50
N LEU A 83 -60.01 8.43 -21.93
CA LEU A 83 -59.41 9.06 -23.11
C LEU A 83 -57.90 9.27 -22.94
N LEU A 84 -57.47 9.79 -21.79
CA LEU A 84 -56.04 9.97 -21.46
C LEU A 84 -55.30 8.63 -21.44
N THR A 85 -55.89 7.59 -20.85
CA THR A 85 -55.31 6.24 -20.83
C THR A 85 -55.21 5.66 -22.23
N ALA A 86 -56.24 5.83 -23.06
CA ALA A 86 -56.24 5.40 -24.46
C ALA A 86 -55.18 6.13 -25.29
N LEU A 87 -55.02 7.45 -25.10
CA LEU A 87 -53.98 8.25 -25.76
C LEU A 87 -52.57 7.84 -25.30
N ILE A 88 -52.37 7.55 -24.01
CA ILE A 88 -51.10 7.03 -23.48
C ILE A 88 -50.81 5.65 -24.06
N LEU A 89 -51.78 4.75 -24.11
CA LEU A 89 -51.61 3.42 -24.69
C LEU A 89 -51.36 3.47 -26.20
N LEU A 90 -52.03 4.36 -26.92
CA LEU A 90 -51.76 4.62 -28.34
C LEU A 90 -50.37 5.21 -28.54
N PHE A 91 -49.95 6.14 -27.69
CA PHE A 91 -48.60 6.68 -27.74
C PHE A 91 -47.57 5.57 -27.48
N ILE A 92 -47.73 4.79 -26.41
CA ILE A 92 -46.87 3.65 -26.07
C ILE A 92 -46.82 2.64 -27.22
N SER A 93 -47.94 2.33 -27.88
CA SER A 93 -47.96 1.37 -29.00
C SER A 93 -47.22 1.86 -30.23
N THR A 94 -47.09 3.19 -30.41
CA THR A 94 -46.24 3.77 -31.47
C THR A 94 -44.76 3.86 -31.09
N GLN A 95 -44.40 3.60 -29.83
CA GLN A 95 -43.01 3.63 -29.38
C GLN A 95 -42.30 2.29 -29.53
N ARG A 96 -40.97 2.33 -29.67
CA ARG A 96 -40.12 1.14 -29.54
C ARG A 96 -40.10 0.70 -28.07
N THR A 97 -41.04 -0.18 -27.74
CA THR A 97 -41.20 -0.76 -26.40
C THR A 97 -40.57 -2.14 -26.34
N SER A 98 -40.13 -2.52 -25.14
CA SER A 98 -39.70 -3.89 -24.84
C SER A 98 -40.95 -4.74 -24.55
N ILE A 99 -41.19 -5.77 -25.37
CA ILE A 99 -42.53 -6.36 -25.64
C ILE A 99 -43.05 -7.32 -24.54
N HIS A 100 -42.32 -7.53 -23.44
CA HIS A 100 -42.56 -8.68 -22.55
C HIS A 100 -43.35 -8.38 -21.27
N ASN A 101 -43.90 -7.17 -21.14
CA ASN A 101 -44.64 -6.72 -19.96
C ASN A 101 -46.15 -6.70 -20.23
N SER A 102 -46.96 -7.06 -19.22
CA SER A 102 -48.41 -6.88 -19.29
C SER A 102 -48.76 -5.40 -19.57
N THR A 103 -49.97 -5.12 -20.06
CA THR A 103 -50.43 -3.73 -20.28
C THR A 103 -50.26 -2.87 -19.03
N VAL A 104 -50.51 -3.45 -17.85
CA VAL A 104 -50.35 -2.78 -16.55
C VAL A 104 -48.88 -2.46 -16.26
N GLU A 105 -47.97 -3.42 -16.47
CA GLU A 105 -46.53 -3.21 -16.27
C GLU A 105 -45.95 -2.21 -17.26
N THR A 106 -46.46 -2.17 -18.48
CA THR A 106 -46.05 -1.20 -19.51
C THR A 106 -46.45 0.22 -19.13
N ILE A 107 -47.67 0.40 -18.60
CA ILE A 107 -48.12 1.69 -18.05
C ILE A 107 -47.27 2.09 -16.84
N ARG A 108 -46.99 1.15 -15.92
CA ARG A 108 -46.16 1.38 -14.74
C ARG A 108 -44.74 1.80 -15.12
N HIS A 109 -44.13 1.11 -16.09
CA HIS A 109 -42.84 1.46 -16.66
C HIS A 109 -42.86 2.89 -17.22
N PHE A 110 -43.86 3.24 -18.03
CA PHE A 110 -43.99 4.58 -18.62
C PHE A 110 -43.95 5.67 -17.54
N PHE A 111 -44.83 5.59 -16.54
CA PHE A 111 -44.90 6.63 -15.50
C PHE A 111 -43.62 6.71 -14.67
N LEU A 112 -43.08 5.57 -14.23
CA LEU A 112 -41.85 5.52 -13.44
C LEU A 112 -40.66 6.11 -14.21
N LYS A 113 -40.53 5.74 -15.48
CA LYS A 113 -39.45 6.19 -16.36
C LYS A 113 -39.46 7.70 -16.55
N TYR A 114 -40.62 8.25 -16.93
CA TYR A 114 -40.73 9.67 -17.21
C TYR A 114 -40.66 10.53 -15.94
N TYR A 115 -41.15 10.02 -14.80
CA TYR A 115 -40.91 10.66 -13.50
C TYR A 115 -39.42 10.75 -13.17
N ARG A 116 -38.66 9.65 -13.31
CA ARG A 116 -37.22 9.65 -13.07
C ARG A 116 -36.47 10.60 -13.99
N LEU A 117 -36.84 10.65 -15.27
CA LEU A 117 -36.25 11.61 -16.21
C LEU A 117 -36.54 13.06 -15.81
N TYR A 118 -37.76 13.37 -15.36
CA TYR A 118 -38.12 14.69 -14.87
C TYR A 118 -37.28 15.10 -13.65
N VAL A 119 -37.23 14.25 -12.63
CA VAL A 119 -36.45 14.49 -11.40
C VAL A 119 -34.97 14.61 -11.72
N GLY A 120 -34.42 13.68 -12.50
CA GLY A 120 -33.00 13.68 -12.86
C GLY A 120 -32.60 14.88 -13.70
N ARG A 121 -33.45 15.37 -14.62
CA ARG A 121 -33.19 16.62 -15.36
C ARG A 121 -33.14 17.83 -14.44
N LYS A 122 -34.00 17.90 -13.43
CA LYS A 122 -33.93 18.95 -12.41
C LYS A 122 -32.63 18.88 -11.60
N MET A 123 -32.19 17.69 -11.22
CA MET A 123 -30.89 17.49 -10.57
C MET A 123 -29.72 17.92 -11.48
N LEU A 124 -29.77 17.59 -12.77
CA LEU A 124 -28.76 18.04 -13.74
C LEU A 124 -28.74 19.56 -13.91
N LEU A 125 -29.90 20.22 -13.88
CA LEU A 125 -29.96 21.68 -13.93
C LEU A 125 -29.30 22.28 -12.69
N ASN A 126 -29.62 21.80 -11.49
CA ASN A 126 -28.96 22.24 -10.26
C ASN A 126 -27.44 22.02 -10.31
N PHE A 127 -26.99 20.87 -10.82
CA PHE A 127 -25.58 20.60 -11.04
C PHE A 127 -24.93 21.60 -12.02
N ARG A 128 -25.56 21.86 -13.17
CA ARG A 128 -25.07 22.83 -14.15
C ARG A 128 -25.04 24.25 -13.59
N ASP A 129 -26.03 24.63 -12.77
CA ASP A 129 -26.07 25.92 -12.10
C ASP A 129 -24.97 26.07 -11.05
N SER A 130 -24.65 24.99 -10.32
CA SER A 130 -23.55 24.94 -9.36
C SER A 130 -22.19 25.26 -10.00
N CYS A 131 -22.04 25.03 -11.31
CA CYS A 131 -20.81 25.29 -12.06
C CYS A 131 -20.62 26.77 -12.43
N LYS A 132 -21.63 27.63 -12.26
CA LYS A 132 -21.56 29.07 -12.59
C LYS A 132 -20.72 29.83 -11.57
N ASN A 133 -20.92 29.57 -10.28
CA ASN A 133 -20.23 30.26 -9.18
C ASN A 133 -19.69 29.23 -8.18
N PRO A 134 -18.61 28.51 -8.52
CA PRO A 134 -18.15 27.34 -7.79
C PRO A 134 -17.67 27.67 -6.37
N ARG A 135 -16.95 28.79 -6.17
CA ARG A 135 -16.53 29.29 -4.85
C ARG A 135 -17.72 29.48 -3.91
N LEU A 136 -18.70 30.29 -4.32
CA LEU A 136 -19.90 30.59 -3.55
C LEU A 136 -20.70 29.31 -3.23
N GLN A 137 -20.82 28.41 -4.21
CA GLN A 137 -21.47 27.13 -4.02
C GLN A 137 -20.77 26.29 -2.94
N GLN A 138 -19.44 26.22 -2.95
CA GLN A 138 -18.67 25.47 -1.97
C GLN A 138 -18.73 26.09 -0.58
N GLU A 139 -18.68 27.41 -0.47
CA GLU A 139 -18.89 28.11 0.81
C GLU A 139 -20.28 27.83 1.38
N THR A 140 -21.31 27.93 0.54
CA THR A 140 -22.70 27.67 0.93
C THR A 140 -22.87 26.24 1.43
N LEU A 141 -22.33 25.26 0.70
CA LEU A 141 -22.39 23.85 1.08
C LEU A 141 -21.61 23.59 2.37
N LEU A 142 -20.41 24.15 2.52
CA LEU A 142 -19.61 24.00 3.75
C LEU A 142 -20.37 24.56 4.96
N GLN A 143 -20.97 25.74 4.83
CA GLN A 143 -21.79 26.34 5.87
C GLN A 143 -22.99 25.48 6.24
N GLU A 144 -23.64 24.85 5.26
CA GLU A 144 -24.73 23.92 5.54
C GLU A 144 -24.25 22.70 6.33
N ILE A 145 -23.14 22.07 5.89
CA ILE A 145 -22.53 20.91 6.55
C ILE A 145 -22.17 21.24 8.00
N ILE A 146 -21.53 22.39 8.24
CA ILE A 146 -21.16 22.84 9.58
C ILE A 146 -22.41 23.12 10.42
N ARG A 147 -23.39 23.84 9.87
CA ARG A 147 -24.62 24.20 10.58
C ARG A 147 -25.35 22.96 11.08
N LYS A 148 -25.44 21.91 10.26
CA LYS A 148 -26.05 20.62 10.62
C LYS A 148 -25.18 19.85 11.61
N ASN A 149 -23.88 19.73 11.36
CA ASN A 149 -23.04 18.77 12.10
C ASN A 149 -22.26 19.35 13.28
N LYS A 150 -22.32 20.66 13.57
CA LYS A 150 -21.55 21.29 14.66
C LYS A 150 -21.81 20.71 16.05
N SER A 151 -23.00 20.15 16.29
CA SER A 151 -23.42 19.56 17.58
C SER A 151 -23.15 18.06 17.68
N THR A 152 -22.58 17.45 16.65
CA THR A 152 -22.20 16.02 16.68
C THR A 152 -21.00 15.80 17.60
N ALA A 153 -20.75 14.57 18.04
CA ALA A 153 -19.57 14.26 18.86
C ALA A 153 -18.26 14.71 18.18
N TYR A 154 -18.12 14.48 16.88
CA TYR A 154 -17.00 14.96 16.07
C TYR A 154 -17.00 16.50 15.98
N GLY A 155 -18.17 17.09 15.73
CA GLY A 155 -18.35 18.54 15.63
C GLY A 155 -17.91 19.31 16.86
N CYS A 156 -18.30 18.84 18.04
CA CYS A 156 -17.89 19.40 19.33
C CYS A 156 -16.40 19.20 19.60
N GLN A 157 -15.88 17.99 19.37
CA GLN A 157 -14.48 17.66 19.64
C GLN A 157 -13.51 18.48 18.78
N PHE A 158 -13.85 18.70 17.51
CA PHE A 158 -13.00 19.43 16.56
C PHE A 158 -13.48 20.87 16.29
N HIS A 159 -14.37 21.38 17.15
CA HIS A 159 -14.79 22.79 17.17
C HIS A 159 -15.33 23.26 15.81
N LEU A 160 -16.10 22.41 15.12
CA LEU A 160 -16.59 22.72 13.77
C LEU A 160 -17.45 23.99 13.74
N GLY A 161 -18.15 24.29 14.83
CA GLY A 161 -18.95 25.51 14.96
C GLY A 161 -18.15 26.82 14.91
N CYS A 162 -16.82 26.77 15.00
CA CYS A 162 -15.94 27.94 14.89
C CYS A 162 -15.51 28.24 13.45
N ILE A 163 -15.85 27.38 12.47
CA ILE A 163 -15.47 27.52 11.07
C ILE A 163 -16.48 28.39 10.33
N LYS A 164 -16.01 29.48 9.70
CA LYS A 164 -16.87 30.48 9.02
C LYS A 164 -16.66 30.61 7.52
N SER A 165 -15.57 30.09 6.96
CA SER A 165 -15.29 30.12 5.53
C SER A 165 -14.44 28.91 5.11
N LEU A 166 -14.20 28.76 3.80
CA LEU A 166 -13.31 27.72 3.27
C LEU A 166 -11.85 27.91 3.74
N GLU A 167 -11.38 29.14 3.80
CA GLU A 167 -10.04 29.48 4.29
C GLU A 167 -9.92 29.16 5.77
N ASP A 168 -10.93 29.53 6.56
CA ASP A 168 -11.00 29.24 7.98
C ASP A 168 -11.02 27.72 8.23
N PHE A 169 -11.72 26.98 7.38
CA PHE A 169 -11.75 25.52 7.43
C PHE A 169 -10.36 24.93 7.15
N SER A 170 -9.66 25.46 6.14
CA SER A 170 -8.31 25.02 5.79
C SER A 170 -7.28 25.31 6.89
N GLN A 171 -7.47 26.40 7.65
CA GLN A 171 -6.58 26.77 8.76
C GLN A 171 -6.89 26.03 10.06
N LYS A 172 -8.17 25.85 10.41
CA LYS A 172 -8.59 25.33 11.72
C LYS A 172 -8.76 23.81 11.78
N HIS A 173 -9.13 23.17 10.67
CA HIS A 173 -9.33 21.73 10.64
C HIS A 173 -8.19 21.07 9.85
N PRO A 174 -7.52 20.02 10.36
CA PRO A 174 -6.44 19.38 9.63
C PRO A 174 -6.94 18.57 8.43
N ILE A 175 -6.03 18.26 7.51
CA ILE A 175 -6.27 17.22 6.49
C ILE A 175 -6.33 15.85 7.17
N THR A 176 -7.25 14.99 6.73
CA THR A 176 -7.57 13.74 7.42
C THR A 176 -7.45 12.50 6.53
N GLU A 177 -7.31 11.37 7.20
CA GLU A 177 -7.34 10.03 6.62
C GLU A 177 -8.36 9.15 7.36
N TYR A 178 -8.70 8.00 6.79
CA TYR A 178 -9.76 7.13 7.32
C TYR A 178 -9.50 6.66 8.77
N SER A 179 -8.24 6.46 9.16
CA SER A 179 -7.85 6.04 10.51
C SER A 179 -8.36 6.97 11.61
N ARG A 180 -8.54 8.27 11.32
CA ARG A 180 -9.15 9.23 12.26
C ARG A 180 -10.63 8.95 12.50
N TYR A 181 -11.33 8.46 11.49
CA TYR A 181 -12.78 8.24 11.53
C TYR A 181 -13.14 6.86 12.07
N GLU A 182 -12.23 5.88 12.01
CA GLU A 182 -12.47 4.51 12.44
C GLU A 182 -13.10 4.40 13.85
N PRO A 183 -12.65 5.13 14.90
CA PRO A 183 -13.29 5.09 16.22
C PRO A 183 -14.73 5.62 16.21
N PHE A 184 -15.00 6.68 15.43
CA PHE A 184 -16.34 7.28 15.34
C PHE A 184 -17.29 6.39 14.53
N VAL A 185 -16.82 5.83 13.42
CA VAL A 185 -17.60 4.89 12.60
C VAL A 185 -17.91 3.62 13.38
N ASN A 186 -17.00 3.14 14.23
CA ASN A 186 -17.27 1.98 15.10
C ASN A 186 -18.41 2.26 16.11
N ARG A 187 -18.52 3.49 16.62
CA ARG A 187 -19.65 3.92 17.48
C ARG A 187 -20.97 3.95 16.70
N ILE A 188 -20.96 4.50 15.49
CA ILE A 188 -22.10 4.46 14.58
C ILE A 188 -22.51 3.01 14.29
N ALA A 189 -21.54 2.14 13.98
CA ALA A 189 -21.77 0.72 13.76
C ALA A 189 -22.33 0.02 15.02
N GLY A 190 -21.99 0.50 16.22
CA GLY A 190 -22.58 0.08 17.50
C GLY A 190 -24.01 0.57 17.74
N GLY A 191 -24.54 1.46 16.90
CA GLY A 191 -25.90 2.00 16.97
C GLY A 191 -25.99 3.40 17.57
N GLU A 192 -24.88 4.05 17.90
CA GLU A 192 -24.89 5.43 18.37
C GLU A 192 -25.20 6.40 17.22
N GLU A 193 -26.20 7.27 17.42
CA GLU A 193 -26.55 8.36 16.49
C GLU A 193 -25.80 9.67 16.85
N ASN A 194 -25.83 10.66 15.95
CA ASN A 194 -25.26 12.01 16.19
C ASN A 194 -23.73 12.03 16.48
N ILE A 195 -22.98 11.09 15.89
CA ILE A 195 -21.52 10.97 16.10
C ILE A 195 -20.71 11.85 15.15
N MET A 196 -20.90 11.69 13.84
CA MET A 196 -20.19 12.46 12.80
C MET A 196 -21.13 13.32 11.95
N THR A 197 -22.42 12.98 11.95
CA THR A 197 -23.48 13.66 11.21
C THR A 197 -24.76 13.60 12.03
N THR A 198 -25.61 14.62 11.92
CA THR A 198 -26.98 14.59 12.47
C THR A 198 -27.92 13.79 11.59
N GLU A 199 -27.55 13.56 10.33
CA GLU A 199 -28.33 12.76 9.40
C GLU A 199 -28.35 11.30 9.85
N LYS A 200 -29.49 10.63 9.62
CA LYS A 200 -29.63 9.23 10.05
C LYS A 200 -28.84 8.30 9.14
N VAL A 201 -27.79 7.70 9.68
CA VAL A 201 -26.99 6.68 8.97
C VAL A 201 -27.78 5.38 8.92
N ARG A 202 -28.26 5.01 7.72
CA ARG A 202 -29.02 3.77 7.48
C ARG A 202 -28.14 2.64 6.93
N ARG A 203 -27.00 3.00 6.34
CA ARG A 203 -26.10 2.06 5.69
C ARG A 203 -24.63 2.44 5.93
N LEU A 204 -23.81 1.42 6.13
CA LEU A 204 -22.35 1.51 6.13
C LEU A 204 -21.83 0.85 4.86
N ILE A 205 -21.30 1.66 3.95
CA ILE A 205 -20.68 1.16 2.74
C ILE A 205 -19.33 0.56 3.09
N LEU A 206 -19.16 -0.71 2.75
CA LEU A 206 -17.90 -1.39 2.84
C LEU A 206 -17.09 -1.13 1.58
N THR A 207 -16.00 -0.39 1.71
CA THR A 207 -15.07 -0.16 0.61
C THR A 207 -14.40 -1.48 0.20
N SER A 208 -14.05 -1.62 -1.07
CA SER A 208 -13.34 -2.79 -1.63
C SER A 208 -11.86 -2.87 -1.21
N GLY A 209 -11.50 -2.29 -0.05
CA GLY A 209 -10.13 -2.17 0.45
C GLY A 209 -9.35 -3.48 0.34
N THR A 210 -8.30 -3.45 -0.48
CA THR A 210 -7.43 -4.59 -0.84
C THR A 210 -6.44 -5.00 0.28
N THR A 211 -6.67 -4.54 1.52
CA THR A 211 -5.76 -4.64 2.66
C THR A 211 -6.33 -5.42 3.86
N GLY A 212 -7.41 -6.18 3.68
CA GLY A 212 -7.92 -7.12 4.70
C GLY A 212 -8.87 -6.52 5.76
N ARG A 213 -8.96 -5.20 5.90
CA ARG A 213 -10.06 -4.51 6.62
C ARG A 213 -10.69 -3.45 5.72
N SER A 214 -11.95 -3.66 5.35
CA SER A 214 -12.72 -2.72 4.55
C SER A 214 -13.08 -1.48 5.38
N LYS A 215 -12.81 -0.28 4.84
CA LYS A 215 -13.33 0.96 5.42
C LYS A 215 -14.86 0.91 5.41
N MET A 216 -15.49 1.36 6.49
CA MET A 216 -16.93 1.54 6.64
C MET A 216 -17.24 3.02 6.42
N ILE A 217 -18.00 3.34 5.38
CA ILE A 217 -18.36 4.73 5.07
C ILE A 217 -19.84 4.95 5.38
N PRO A 218 -20.18 5.85 6.33
CA PRO A 218 -21.56 6.20 6.62
C PRO A 218 -22.25 6.86 5.42
N GLN A 219 -23.48 6.40 5.12
CA GLN A 219 -24.33 7.00 4.09
C GLN A 219 -25.82 6.98 4.48
N ASP A 220 -26.60 7.82 3.78
CA ASP A 220 -28.06 7.77 3.81
C ASP A 220 -28.62 6.57 3.01
N GLU A 221 -29.93 6.38 3.13
CA GLU A 221 -30.68 5.34 2.43
C GLU A 221 -30.86 5.66 0.94
N TYR A 222 -30.80 6.94 0.56
CA TYR A 222 -31.28 7.46 -0.72
C TYR A 222 -30.17 7.77 -1.73
N TYR A 223 -28.91 7.77 -1.31
CA TYR A 223 -27.74 8.10 -2.15
C TYR A 223 -27.71 7.29 -3.45
N VAL A 224 -27.94 5.98 -3.32
CA VAL A 224 -27.91 5.05 -4.45
C VAL A 224 -29.01 5.37 -5.46
N GLU A 225 -30.21 5.69 -4.99
CA GLU A 225 -31.35 6.04 -5.84
C GLU A 225 -31.13 7.39 -6.54
N LYS A 226 -30.74 8.44 -5.81
CA LYS A 226 -30.39 9.76 -6.35
C LYS A 226 -29.34 9.64 -7.45
N THR A 227 -28.29 8.85 -7.20
CA THR A 227 -27.23 8.58 -8.16
C THR A 227 -27.76 7.87 -9.42
N PHE A 228 -28.69 6.91 -9.30
CA PHE A 228 -29.27 6.25 -10.47
C PHE A 228 -30.15 7.16 -11.31
N ILE A 229 -31.00 7.97 -10.66
CA ILE A 229 -31.89 8.93 -11.33
C ILE A 229 -31.06 9.96 -12.11
N LEU A 230 -30.02 10.50 -11.48
CA LEU A 230 -29.10 11.46 -12.10
C LEU A 230 -28.37 10.87 -13.32
N LYS A 231 -27.81 9.65 -13.17
CA LYS A 231 -27.16 8.91 -14.27
C LYS A 231 -28.10 8.65 -15.43
N GLU A 232 -29.35 8.27 -15.12
CA GLU A 232 -30.35 8.00 -16.13
C GLU A 232 -30.69 9.24 -16.94
N ALA A 233 -30.95 10.37 -16.29
CA ALA A 233 -31.18 11.63 -16.99
C ALA A 233 -29.95 12.05 -17.80
N LEU A 234 -28.74 11.90 -17.25
CA LEU A 234 -27.50 12.24 -17.94
C LEU A 234 -27.32 11.43 -19.23
N LEU A 235 -27.59 10.13 -19.17
CA LEU A 235 -27.50 9.25 -20.33
C LEU A 235 -28.44 9.68 -21.46
N HIS A 236 -29.67 10.11 -21.13
CA HIS A 236 -30.64 10.60 -22.11
C HIS A 236 -30.33 12.02 -22.61
N ASP A 237 -29.71 12.87 -21.80
CA ASP A 237 -29.21 14.18 -22.23
C ASP A 237 -28.04 14.02 -23.23
N VAL A 238 -27.13 13.07 -22.99
CA VAL A 238 -25.96 12.81 -23.86
C VAL A 238 -26.32 12.01 -25.11
N TYR A 239 -27.26 11.06 -25.00
CA TYR A 239 -27.74 10.25 -26.12
C TYR A 239 -29.26 10.41 -26.30
N PRO A 240 -29.74 11.52 -26.90
CA PRO A 240 -31.17 11.76 -27.13
C PRO A 240 -31.87 10.69 -27.97
N GLN A 241 -31.12 9.99 -28.82
CA GLN A 241 -31.56 8.85 -29.62
C GLN A 241 -31.97 7.62 -28.78
N LEU A 242 -31.59 7.55 -27.49
CA LEU A 242 -32.05 6.50 -26.58
C LEU A 242 -33.51 6.73 -26.22
N HIS A 243 -34.40 5.86 -26.68
CA HIS A 243 -35.82 6.01 -26.43
C HIS A 243 -36.15 5.64 -24.96
N PRO A 244 -36.91 6.46 -24.20
CA PRO A 244 -37.21 6.19 -22.79
C PRO A 244 -37.86 4.82 -22.51
N MET A 245 -38.70 4.34 -23.42
CA MET A 245 -39.43 3.07 -23.26
C MET A 245 -38.65 1.81 -23.66
N GLN A 246 -37.42 1.94 -24.15
CA GLN A 246 -36.56 0.78 -24.34
C GLN A 246 -36.05 0.29 -22.98
N SER A 247 -36.07 -1.01 -22.77
CA SER A 247 -35.43 -1.61 -21.60
C SER A 247 -33.92 -1.43 -21.64
N LYS A 248 -33.30 -1.59 -20.48
CA LYS A 248 -31.85 -1.56 -20.30
C LYS A 248 -31.39 -2.91 -19.80
N LEU A 249 -30.33 -3.47 -20.37
CA LEU A 249 -29.64 -4.59 -19.75
C LEU A 249 -28.76 -4.05 -18.63
N ARG A 250 -29.10 -4.35 -17.39
CA ARG A 250 -28.24 -4.08 -16.23
C ARG A 250 -27.72 -5.40 -15.71
N TYR A 251 -26.43 -5.65 -15.92
CA TYR A 251 -25.79 -6.77 -15.24
C TYR A 251 -25.60 -6.44 -13.76
N HIS A 252 -26.03 -7.33 -12.88
CA HIS A 252 -25.84 -7.20 -11.45
C HIS A 252 -25.66 -8.56 -10.79
N CYS A 253 -24.72 -8.66 -9.86
CA CYS A 253 -24.62 -9.79 -8.95
C CYS A 253 -24.67 -9.21 -7.54
N ASN A 254 -25.69 -9.59 -6.77
CA ASN A 254 -25.90 -9.01 -5.46
C ASN A 254 -24.81 -9.45 -4.48
N SER A 255 -24.56 -8.62 -3.47
CA SER A 255 -23.57 -8.91 -2.42
C SER A 255 -24.26 -9.41 -1.17
N GLN A 256 -23.54 -10.15 -0.33
CA GLN A 256 -24.06 -10.48 0.99
C GLN A 256 -24.23 -9.21 1.83
N LEU A 257 -25.46 -9.01 2.30
CA LEU A 257 -25.79 -7.97 3.27
C LEU A 257 -25.40 -8.46 4.66
N ARG A 258 -24.67 -7.63 5.42
CA ARG A 258 -24.34 -7.88 6.83
C ARG A 258 -25.02 -6.84 7.71
N LYS A 259 -25.14 -7.12 9.00
CA LYS A 259 -25.60 -6.12 9.99
C LYS A 259 -24.50 -5.82 10.99
N SER A 260 -24.37 -4.56 11.36
CA SER A 260 -23.48 -4.11 12.42
C SER A 260 -24.02 -4.51 13.80
N GLY A 261 -23.22 -4.33 14.87
CA GLY A 261 -23.67 -4.58 16.25
C GLY A 261 -24.91 -3.78 16.65
N GLY A 262 -25.06 -2.57 16.08
CA GLY A 262 -26.25 -1.71 16.21
C GLY A 262 -27.36 -1.97 15.19
N GLY A 263 -27.27 -3.03 14.39
CA GLY A 263 -28.32 -3.41 13.42
C GLY A 263 -28.32 -2.63 12.09
N ILE A 264 -27.31 -1.79 11.83
CA ILE A 264 -27.17 -1.02 10.58
C ILE A 264 -26.70 -1.93 9.46
N SER A 265 -27.27 -1.78 8.25
CA SER A 265 -26.88 -2.56 7.08
C SER A 265 -25.45 -2.23 6.65
N MET A 266 -24.63 -3.27 6.44
CA MET A 266 -23.24 -3.17 6.02
C MET A 266 -23.04 -3.96 4.73
N ALA A 267 -22.70 -3.28 3.64
CA ALA A 267 -22.51 -3.93 2.35
C ALA A 267 -21.68 -3.09 1.39
N ALA A 268 -21.18 -3.71 0.32
CA ALA A 268 -20.62 -3.04 -0.84
C ALA A 268 -21.58 -1.97 -1.40
N ALA A 269 -21.06 -0.87 -1.97
CA ALA A 269 -21.87 0.25 -2.47
C ALA A 269 -22.96 -0.14 -3.51
N THR A 270 -22.72 -1.21 -4.27
CA THR A 270 -23.64 -1.69 -5.30
C THR A 270 -24.66 -2.68 -4.78
N ALA A 271 -24.53 -3.18 -3.54
CA ALA A 271 -25.47 -4.17 -3.01
C ALA A 271 -26.88 -3.58 -2.96
N LEU A 272 -27.86 -4.39 -3.34
CA LEU A 272 -29.26 -4.01 -3.37
C LEU A 272 -30.00 -4.73 -2.24
N GLU A 273 -30.82 -3.97 -1.52
CA GLU A 273 -31.78 -4.50 -0.56
C GLU A 273 -33.16 -4.66 -1.22
N ASP A 274 -34.03 -5.47 -0.62
CA ASP A 274 -35.33 -5.83 -1.21
C ASP A 274 -36.15 -4.62 -1.65
N TYR A 275 -36.21 -3.57 -0.82
CA TYR A 275 -36.96 -2.36 -1.12
C TYR A 275 -36.41 -1.62 -2.36
N MET A 276 -35.11 -1.70 -2.61
CA MET A 276 -34.44 -1.08 -3.76
C MET A 276 -34.74 -1.81 -5.07
N THR A 277 -35.14 -3.09 -5.02
CA THR A 277 -35.43 -3.86 -6.24
C THR A 277 -36.80 -3.58 -6.84
N ARG A 278 -37.69 -2.90 -6.10
CA ARG A 278 -39.07 -2.59 -6.53
C ARG A 278 -39.11 -1.81 -7.83
N ASP A 279 -38.12 -0.94 -8.05
CA ASP A 279 -38.05 -0.09 -9.23
C ASP A 279 -37.20 -0.67 -10.37
N MET A 280 -36.74 -1.92 -10.25
CA MET A 280 -35.90 -2.56 -11.26
C MET A 280 -36.71 -3.07 -12.47
N MET A 281 -38.03 -2.87 -12.48
CA MET A 281 -38.93 -3.19 -13.60
C MET A 281 -38.59 -2.48 -14.93
N ILE A 282 -37.76 -1.43 -14.87
CA ILE A 282 -37.31 -0.66 -16.05
C ILE A 282 -36.18 -1.36 -16.83
N TYR A 283 -35.59 -2.41 -16.25
CA TYR A 283 -34.54 -3.21 -16.87
C TYR A 283 -35.13 -4.43 -17.59
N SER A 284 -34.35 -5.06 -18.48
CA SER A 284 -34.78 -6.27 -19.18
C SER A 284 -34.99 -7.46 -18.24
N SER A 285 -34.24 -7.51 -17.13
CA SER A 285 -34.34 -8.57 -16.14
C SER A 285 -35.40 -8.26 -15.07
N PRO A 286 -36.18 -9.26 -14.61
CA PRO A 286 -37.15 -9.05 -13.54
C PRO A 286 -36.49 -8.68 -12.21
N SER A 287 -37.23 -8.00 -11.31
CA SER A 287 -36.70 -7.54 -10.01
C SER A 287 -36.03 -8.66 -9.18
N ALA A 288 -36.58 -9.88 -9.20
CA ALA A 288 -36.01 -11.02 -8.48
C ALA A 288 -34.60 -11.43 -8.97
N ALA A 289 -34.26 -11.14 -10.24
CA ALA A 289 -32.93 -11.44 -10.78
C ALA A 289 -31.83 -10.64 -10.07
N PHE A 290 -32.14 -9.41 -9.64
CA PHE A 290 -31.20 -8.52 -8.95
C PHE A 290 -30.89 -8.96 -7.50
N MET A 291 -31.60 -9.95 -6.97
CA MET A 291 -31.33 -10.53 -5.65
C MET A 291 -30.37 -11.73 -5.72
N ILE A 292 -30.03 -12.21 -6.90
CA ILE A 292 -29.14 -13.35 -7.09
C ILE A 292 -27.71 -12.95 -6.69
N GLY A 293 -27.14 -13.67 -5.73
CA GLY A 293 -25.80 -13.39 -5.18
C GLY A 293 -24.66 -14.20 -5.80
N THR A 294 -24.96 -15.12 -6.71
CA THR A 294 -23.97 -15.99 -7.36
C THR A 294 -23.80 -15.61 -8.84
N GLU A 295 -22.54 -15.48 -9.28
CA GLU A 295 -22.23 -14.92 -10.60
C GLU A 295 -22.67 -15.80 -11.76
N TYR A 296 -22.56 -17.12 -11.63
CA TYR A 296 -23.00 -18.04 -12.67
C TYR A 296 -24.50 -17.88 -12.93
N GLU A 297 -25.31 -17.97 -11.88
CA GLU A 297 -26.77 -17.81 -11.96
C GLU A 297 -27.16 -16.38 -12.38
N ALA A 298 -26.50 -15.35 -11.85
CA ALA A 298 -26.78 -13.97 -12.22
C ALA A 298 -26.48 -13.70 -13.70
N SER A 299 -25.34 -14.17 -14.21
CA SER A 299 -24.97 -14.03 -15.62
C SER A 299 -25.94 -14.78 -16.52
N TYR A 300 -26.29 -16.01 -16.15
CA TYR A 300 -27.26 -16.82 -16.89
C TYR A 300 -28.62 -16.12 -16.99
N ILE A 301 -29.18 -15.69 -15.84
CA ILE A 301 -30.52 -15.09 -15.79
C ILE A 301 -30.54 -13.71 -16.45
N HIS A 302 -29.56 -12.83 -16.18
CA HIS A 302 -29.53 -11.51 -16.81
C HIS A 302 -29.38 -11.59 -18.33
N LEU A 303 -28.55 -12.52 -18.84
CA LEU A 303 -28.42 -12.75 -20.28
C LEU A 303 -29.68 -13.35 -20.89
N LEU A 304 -30.30 -14.35 -20.24
CA LEU A 304 -31.54 -14.98 -20.70
C LEU A 304 -32.64 -13.95 -20.97
N PHE A 305 -32.92 -13.09 -19.98
CA PHE A 305 -33.94 -12.05 -20.11
C PHE A 305 -33.53 -10.93 -21.07
N ALA A 306 -32.24 -10.60 -21.17
CA ALA A 306 -31.78 -9.62 -22.14
C ALA A 306 -31.88 -10.13 -23.59
N LEU A 307 -31.54 -11.40 -23.85
CA LEU A 307 -31.62 -11.99 -25.19
C LEU A 307 -33.06 -12.10 -25.69
N ARG A 308 -34.01 -12.33 -24.77
CA ARG A 308 -35.45 -12.29 -25.05
C ARG A 308 -35.90 -10.94 -25.59
N ASP A 309 -35.31 -9.84 -25.13
CA ASP A 309 -35.67 -8.50 -25.58
C ASP A 309 -34.77 -8.01 -26.73
N LYS A 310 -35.33 -7.96 -27.95
CA LYS A 310 -34.63 -7.43 -29.13
C LYS A 310 -34.42 -5.91 -29.09
N ASN A 311 -35.19 -5.19 -28.27
CA ASN A 311 -35.25 -3.73 -28.24
C ASN A 311 -34.43 -3.09 -27.11
N VAL A 312 -33.54 -3.84 -26.44
CA VAL A 312 -32.61 -3.28 -25.44
C VAL A 312 -31.91 -2.04 -26.00
N GLY A 313 -32.11 -0.90 -25.35
CA GLY A 313 -31.61 0.40 -25.82
C GLY A 313 -30.23 0.73 -25.29
N SER A 314 -29.91 0.30 -24.08
CA SER A 314 -28.57 0.45 -23.51
C SER A 314 -28.18 -0.69 -22.58
N VAL A 315 -26.88 -0.87 -22.43
CA VAL A 315 -26.28 -1.82 -21.50
C VAL A 315 -25.61 -1.03 -20.38
N TRP A 316 -25.87 -1.41 -19.14
CA TRP A 316 -25.16 -0.91 -17.97
C TRP A 316 -24.38 -2.05 -17.32
N VAL A 317 -23.05 -1.91 -17.28
CA VAL A 317 -22.16 -2.79 -16.54
C VAL A 317 -21.14 -1.93 -15.80
N THR A 318 -20.96 -2.19 -14.49
CA THR A 318 -20.14 -1.33 -13.62
C THR A 318 -18.73 -1.11 -14.15
N PHE A 319 -18.04 -2.18 -14.57
CA PHE A 319 -16.69 -2.12 -15.13
C PHE A 319 -16.61 -2.86 -16.45
N ILE A 320 -15.74 -2.39 -17.34
CA ILE A 320 -15.56 -2.98 -18.66
C ILE A 320 -15.00 -4.41 -18.60
N SER A 321 -14.21 -4.75 -17.58
CA SER A 321 -13.71 -6.11 -17.36
C SER A 321 -14.86 -7.09 -17.14
N LEU A 322 -15.82 -6.71 -16.30
CA LEU A 322 -17.01 -7.51 -16.01
C LEU A 322 -17.87 -7.69 -17.26
N PHE A 323 -17.95 -6.68 -18.12
CA PHE A 323 -18.63 -6.82 -19.40
C PHE A 323 -17.98 -7.91 -20.27
N VAL A 324 -16.65 -7.94 -20.34
CA VAL A 324 -15.90 -8.99 -21.07
C VAL A 324 -16.17 -10.37 -20.46
N ASP A 325 -16.17 -10.49 -19.13
CA ASP A 325 -16.43 -11.77 -18.45
C ASP A 325 -17.85 -12.29 -18.74
N VAL A 326 -18.85 -11.39 -18.75
CA VAL A 326 -20.24 -11.74 -19.12
C VAL A 326 -20.34 -12.16 -20.60
N MET A 327 -19.57 -11.54 -21.50
CA MET A 327 -19.54 -11.97 -22.90
C MET A 327 -18.90 -13.35 -23.08
N LYS A 328 -17.80 -13.64 -22.38
CA LYS A 328 -17.18 -14.98 -22.35
C LYS A 328 -18.09 -16.04 -21.75
N PHE A 329 -18.87 -15.65 -20.74
CA PHE A 329 -19.90 -16.51 -20.17
C PHE A 329 -20.95 -16.87 -21.23
N LEU A 330 -21.41 -15.88 -22.00
CA LEU A 330 -22.34 -16.09 -23.10
C LEU A 330 -21.74 -17.04 -24.15
N GLU A 331 -20.49 -16.82 -24.59
CA GLU A 331 -19.78 -17.72 -25.52
C GLU A 331 -19.82 -19.19 -25.09
N SER A 332 -19.61 -19.44 -23.80
CA SER A 332 -19.50 -20.79 -23.27
C SER A 332 -20.85 -21.46 -23.01
N ASN A 333 -21.91 -20.68 -22.74
CA ASN A 333 -23.17 -21.19 -22.21
C ASN A 333 -24.41 -20.90 -23.08
N TRP A 334 -24.26 -20.20 -24.21
CA TRP A 334 -25.40 -19.69 -24.95
C TRP A 334 -26.40 -20.76 -25.39
N ARG A 335 -25.96 -21.99 -25.69
CA ARG A 335 -26.86 -23.09 -26.13
C ARG A 335 -27.97 -23.34 -25.10
N LYS A 336 -27.57 -23.57 -23.85
CA LYS A 336 -28.51 -23.79 -22.73
C LYS A 336 -29.41 -22.58 -22.51
N ILE A 337 -28.86 -21.36 -22.59
CA ILE A 337 -29.63 -20.12 -22.41
C ILE A 337 -30.69 -19.98 -23.52
N VAL A 338 -30.34 -20.32 -24.77
CA VAL A 338 -31.26 -20.24 -25.90
C VAL A 338 -32.32 -21.33 -25.87
N ASP A 339 -31.99 -22.53 -25.37
CA ASP A 339 -32.97 -23.61 -25.20
C ASP A 339 -33.99 -23.24 -24.11
N ASP A 340 -33.54 -22.75 -22.95
CA ASP A 340 -34.41 -22.21 -21.89
C ASP A 340 -35.26 -21.04 -22.39
N LEU A 341 -34.68 -20.15 -23.23
CA LEU A 341 -35.42 -19.05 -23.87
C LEU A 341 -36.53 -19.57 -24.78
N SER A 342 -36.26 -20.64 -25.54
CA SER A 342 -37.21 -21.25 -26.47
C SER A 342 -38.36 -21.93 -25.73
N GLU A 343 -38.07 -22.66 -24.67
CA GLU A 343 -39.03 -23.51 -23.95
C GLU A 343 -39.76 -22.78 -22.80
N GLY A 344 -39.23 -21.64 -22.35
CA GLY A 344 -39.75 -20.95 -21.16
C GLY A 344 -39.40 -21.67 -19.86
N THR A 345 -38.38 -22.50 -19.89
CA THR A 345 -37.88 -23.28 -18.75
C THR A 345 -36.64 -22.63 -18.14
N LEU A 346 -36.15 -23.19 -17.04
CA LEU A 346 -34.88 -22.80 -16.46
C LEU A 346 -34.07 -24.04 -16.17
N ASN A 347 -32.81 -24.05 -16.62
CA ASN A 347 -31.85 -25.10 -16.36
C ASN A 347 -31.93 -25.58 -14.89
N PRO A 348 -32.18 -26.89 -14.66
CA PRO A 348 -32.35 -27.44 -13.32
C PRO A 348 -31.08 -27.31 -12.46
N ASP A 349 -29.91 -27.23 -13.08
CA ASP A 349 -28.62 -27.13 -12.38
C ASP A 349 -28.38 -25.76 -11.71
N LEU A 350 -29.17 -24.73 -12.05
CA LEU A 350 -29.03 -23.39 -11.46
C LEU A 350 -29.37 -23.42 -9.96
N LYS A 351 -28.44 -22.94 -9.11
CA LYS A 351 -28.61 -22.93 -7.65
C LYS A 351 -29.44 -21.73 -7.20
N LEU A 352 -30.72 -21.75 -7.56
CA LEU A 352 -31.70 -20.70 -7.21
C LEU A 352 -32.61 -21.17 -6.08
N CYS A 353 -33.00 -20.26 -5.18
CA CYS A 353 -34.03 -20.58 -4.21
C CYS A 353 -35.38 -20.84 -4.90
N SER A 354 -36.24 -21.64 -4.28
CA SER A 354 -37.50 -22.09 -4.87
C SER A 354 -38.39 -20.92 -5.32
N ASP A 355 -38.41 -19.84 -4.54
CA ASP A 355 -39.32 -18.72 -4.77
C ASP A 355 -38.84 -17.82 -5.91
N ILE A 356 -37.54 -17.53 -5.97
CA ILE A 356 -36.93 -16.82 -7.10
C ILE A 356 -37.09 -17.65 -8.38
N ARG A 357 -36.83 -18.96 -8.34
CA ARG A 357 -36.99 -19.84 -9.51
C ARG A 357 -38.43 -19.82 -10.04
N LYS A 358 -39.43 -19.99 -9.16
CA LYS A 358 -40.86 -19.92 -9.54
C LYS A 358 -41.23 -18.57 -10.13
N TYR A 359 -40.72 -17.48 -9.56
CA TYR A 359 -40.96 -16.12 -10.07
C TYR A 359 -40.36 -15.93 -11.47
N LEU A 360 -39.13 -16.36 -11.70
CA LEU A 360 -38.45 -16.22 -12.99
C LEU A 360 -39.10 -17.08 -14.08
N ILE A 361 -39.50 -18.32 -13.78
CA ILE A 361 -40.26 -19.17 -14.73
C ILE A 361 -41.59 -18.49 -15.10
N ARG A 362 -42.31 -17.95 -14.11
CA ARG A 362 -43.53 -17.19 -14.36
C ARG A 362 -43.27 -15.97 -15.25
N ALA A 363 -42.15 -15.29 -15.07
CA ALA A 363 -41.76 -14.15 -15.90
C ALA A 363 -41.35 -14.55 -17.33
N LEU A 364 -40.78 -15.74 -17.53
CA LEU A 364 -40.49 -16.30 -18.86
C LEU A 364 -41.77 -16.68 -19.62
N GLY A 365 -42.80 -17.14 -18.92
CA GLY A 365 -44.05 -17.57 -19.54
C GLY A 365 -43.85 -18.83 -20.37
N SER A 366 -44.40 -18.87 -21.59
CA SER A 366 -44.31 -20.02 -22.50
C SER A 366 -43.04 -20.06 -23.36
N GLY A 367 -42.03 -19.23 -23.05
CA GLY A 367 -40.85 -19.07 -23.88
C GLY A 367 -41.08 -18.25 -25.16
N ASP A 368 -40.03 -18.07 -25.94
CA ASP A 368 -40.03 -17.34 -27.21
C ASP A 368 -39.18 -18.09 -28.26
N PRO A 369 -39.73 -19.12 -28.92
CA PRO A 369 -38.98 -19.96 -29.86
C PRO A 369 -38.54 -19.21 -31.12
N ILE A 370 -39.30 -18.19 -31.53
CA ILE A 370 -38.97 -17.34 -32.69
C ILE A 370 -37.72 -16.55 -32.37
N ARG A 371 -37.70 -15.87 -31.23
CA ARG A 371 -36.53 -15.10 -30.79
C ARG A 371 -35.33 -16.01 -30.50
N ALA A 372 -35.55 -17.17 -29.89
CA ALA A 372 -34.49 -18.15 -29.64
C ALA A 372 -33.80 -18.59 -30.94
N THR A 373 -34.57 -18.86 -32.00
CA THR A 373 -34.02 -19.22 -33.32
C THR A 373 -33.21 -18.09 -33.94
N GLU A 374 -33.68 -16.84 -33.85
CA GLU A 374 -32.93 -15.67 -34.30
C GLU A 374 -31.60 -15.52 -33.55
N VAL A 375 -31.65 -15.61 -32.22
CA VAL A 375 -30.47 -15.47 -31.34
C VAL A 375 -29.47 -16.60 -31.62
N ARG A 376 -29.94 -17.84 -31.75
CA ARG A 376 -29.11 -19.01 -32.13
C ARG A 376 -28.32 -18.74 -33.40
N ARG A 377 -29.00 -18.29 -34.46
CA ARG A 377 -28.39 -18.01 -35.76
C ARG A 377 -27.31 -16.93 -35.67
N GLU A 378 -27.49 -15.89 -34.86
CA GLU A 378 -26.47 -14.84 -34.72
C GLU A 378 -25.26 -15.28 -33.89
N LEU A 379 -25.47 -16.11 -32.86
CA LEU A 379 -24.40 -16.65 -32.00
C LEU A 379 -23.55 -17.70 -32.72
N GLU A 380 -24.14 -18.50 -33.61
CA GLU A 380 -23.42 -19.50 -34.42
C GLU A 380 -22.43 -18.86 -35.41
N LYS A 381 -22.65 -17.61 -35.81
CA LYS A 381 -21.73 -16.83 -36.67
C LYS A 381 -20.48 -16.33 -35.93
N GLY A 382 -20.30 -16.65 -34.65
CA GLY A 382 -19.20 -16.16 -33.81
C GLY A 382 -19.54 -14.88 -33.04
N PHE A 383 -18.56 -14.24 -32.40
CA PHE A 383 -18.78 -13.15 -31.45
C PHE A 383 -18.29 -11.75 -31.89
N ASP A 384 -17.72 -11.62 -33.09
CA ASP A 384 -17.36 -10.31 -33.65
C ASP A 384 -18.61 -9.45 -33.86
N GLY A 385 -18.61 -8.23 -33.31
CA GLY A 385 -19.76 -7.31 -33.34
C GLY A 385 -21.07 -7.89 -32.78
N ILE A 386 -21.00 -8.90 -31.91
CA ILE A 386 -22.18 -9.65 -31.45
C ILE A 386 -23.23 -8.77 -30.77
N ILE A 387 -22.83 -7.73 -30.04
CA ILE A 387 -23.76 -6.87 -29.30
C ILE A 387 -24.77 -6.22 -30.25
N LYS A 388 -24.30 -5.65 -31.36
CA LYS A 388 -25.15 -4.99 -32.34
C LYS A 388 -26.03 -5.98 -33.10
N ARG A 389 -25.54 -7.20 -33.32
CA ARG A 389 -26.32 -8.27 -33.99
C ARG A 389 -27.44 -8.80 -33.10
N LEU A 390 -27.17 -9.01 -31.81
CA LEU A 390 -28.17 -9.44 -30.83
C LEU A 390 -29.19 -8.32 -30.53
N TRP A 391 -28.71 -7.09 -30.38
CA TRP A 391 -29.54 -5.91 -30.08
C TRP A 391 -29.31 -4.80 -31.11
N PRO A 392 -29.99 -4.85 -32.28
CA PRO A 392 -29.82 -3.88 -33.35
C PRO A 392 -30.16 -2.44 -32.93
N ASN A 393 -31.11 -2.29 -32.00
CA ASN A 393 -31.60 -1.01 -31.49
C ASN A 393 -30.78 -0.46 -30.30
N LEU A 394 -29.69 -1.14 -29.93
CA LEU A 394 -28.81 -0.69 -28.85
C LEU A 394 -28.02 0.54 -29.30
N VAL A 395 -28.06 1.59 -28.47
CA VAL A 395 -27.45 2.89 -28.71
C VAL A 395 -26.08 2.98 -28.05
N VAL A 396 -25.98 2.57 -26.78
CA VAL A 396 -24.79 2.82 -25.96
C VAL A 396 -24.56 1.74 -24.91
N ILE A 397 -23.29 1.38 -24.71
CA ILE A 397 -22.80 0.58 -23.59
C ILE A 397 -22.24 1.54 -22.55
N SER A 398 -22.89 1.62 -21.40
CA SER A 398 -22.46 2.45 -20.29
C SER A 398 -21.64 1.64 -19.28
N THR A 399 -20.36 2.01 -19.14
CA THR A 399 -19.40 1.30 -18.30
C THR A 399 -18.20 2.18 -17.93
N ILE A 400 -17.53 1.85 -16.82
CA ILE A 400 -16.30 2.52 -16.38
C ILE A 400 -15.10 1.71 -16.90
N ASP A 401 -14.20 2.36 -17.63
CA ASP A 401 -12.92 1.78 -18.06
C ASP A 401 -11.76 2.37 -17.27
N ASN A 402 -11.17 1.55 -16.40
CA ASN A 402 -10.00 1.88 -15.59
C ASN A 402 -8.78 1.00 -15.93
N VAL A 403 -8.87 0.20 -16.99
CA VAL A 403 -7.86 -0.79 -17.40
C VAL A 403 -7.45 -0.65 -18.87
N GLY A 404 -8.09 0.26 -19.62
CA GLY A 404 -7.79 0.54 -21.01
C GLY A 404 -8.33 -0.52 -21.99
N LEU A 405 -9.41 -1.22 -21.63
CA LEU A 405 -9.99 -2.29 -22.47
C LEU A 405 -10.98 -1.78 -23.53
N ARG A 406 -11.35 -0.50 -23.49
CA ARG A 406 -12.37 0.09 -24.38
C ARG A 406 -12.08 -0.16 -25.85
N GLN A 407 -10.85 0.12 -26.30
CA GLN A 407 -10.51 -0.05 -27.72
C GLN A 407 -10.60 -1.51 -28.16
N ARG A 408 -10.21 -2.46 -27.30
CA ARG A 408 -10.37 -3.90 -27.59
C ARG A 408 -11.84 -4.27 -27.72
N VAL A 409 -12.67 -3.89 -26.75
CA VAL A 409 -14.11 -4.22 -26.76
C VAL A 409 -14.83 -3.57 -27.94
N LYS A 410 -14.48 -2.33 -28.31
CA LYS A 410 -14.99 -1.66 -29.53
C LYS A 410 -14.57 -2.38 -30.82
N LYS A 411 -13.43 -3.08 -30.83
CA LYS A 411 -12.96 -3.86 -31.99
C LYS A 411 -13.52 -5.28 -32.05
N THR A 412 -13.94 -5.86 -30.91
CA THR A 412 -14.49 -7.22 -30.82
C THR A 412 -16.01 -7.21 -30.64
N TYR A 413 -16.52 -7.40 -29.42
CA TYR A 413 -17.95 -7.59 -29.13
C TYR A 413 -18.83 -6.39 -29.51
N ALA A 414 -18.32 -5.17 -29.33
CA ALA A 414 -19.08 -3.92 -29.41
C ALA A 414 -18.77 -3.11 -30.68
N LYS A 415 -18.42 -3.79 -31.78
CA LYS A 415 -18.16 -3.15 -33.08
C LYS A 415 -19.35 -2.33 -33.55
N GLY A 416 -19.12 -1.04 -33.82
CA GLY A 416 -20.16 -0.09 -34.24
C GLY A 416 -21.13 0.32 -33.12
N VAL A 417 -20.76 0.15 -31.86
CA VAL A 417 -21.55 0.56 -30.69
C VAL A 417 -20.80 1.60 -29.87
N GLU A 418 -21.50 2.65 -29.45
CA GLU A 418 -20.89 3.67 -28.59
C GLU A 418 -20.68 3.19 -27.16
N MET A 419 -19.60 3.67 -26.55
CA MET A 419 -19.25 3.36 -25.16
C MET A 419 -19.18 4.63 -24.34
N TYR A 420 -19.69 4.60 -23.12
CA TYR A 420 -19.85 5.79 -22.29
C TYR A 420 -19.64 5.53 -20.79
N SER A 421 -18.79 6.33 -20.16
CA SER A 421 -18.53 6.37 -18.71
C SER A 421 -19.17 7.65 -18.16
N PRO A 422 -20.35 7.55 -17.54
CA PRO A 422 -21.14 8.72 -17.16
C PRO A 422 -20.64 9.42 -15.89
N VAL A 423 -19.94 8.71 -15.01
CA VAL A 423 -19.65 9.22 -13.67
C VAL A 423 -18.25 8.89 -13.20
N TYR A 424 -17.71 9.82 -12.42
CA TYR A 424 -16.61 9.59 -11.51
C TYR A 424 -17.19 9.41 -10.10
N ILE A 425 -17.08 8.19 -9.54
CA ILE A 425 -17.72 7.80 -8.28
C ILE A 425 -16.74 7.02 -7.40
N SER A 426 -16.83 7.24 -6.09
CA SER A 426 -16.11 6.50 -5.06
C SER A 426 -17.08 5.79 -4.12
N SER A 427 -16.58 4.98 -3.19
CA SER A 427 -17.44 4.44 -2.13
C SER A 427 -17.90 5.52 -1.16
N GLU A 428 -17.18 6.64 -1.12
CA GLU A 428 -17.49 7.74 -0.24
C GLU A 428 -18.59 8.67 -0.80
N ASN A 429 -18.50 9.08 -2.08
CA ASN A 429 -19.56 9.87 -2.74
C ASN A 429 -19.45 9.87 -4.28
N LEU A 430 -20.46 10.46 -4.95
CA LEU A 430 -20.44 10.79 -6.38
C LEU A 430 -19.63 12.07 -6.56
N LEU A 431 -18.55 12.00 -7.34
CA LEU A 431 -17.53 13.05 -7.39
C LEU A 431 -17.62 13.90 -8.65
N GLY A 432 -18.08 13.35 -9.77
CA GLY A 432 -18.23 14.12 -11.00
C GLY A 432 -19.07 13.41 -12.07
N LEU A 433 -19.51 14.20 -13.05
CA LEU A 433 -20.35 13.78 -14.18
C LEU A 433 -19.63 14.04 -15.51
N ASN A 434 -19.70 13.08 -16.43
CA ASN A 434 -19.23 13.27 -17.79
C ASN A 434 -20.38 13.83 -18.64
N LEU A 435 -20.31 15.11 -19.01
CA LEU A 435 -21.39 15.79 -19.72
C LEU A 435 -21.40 15.55 -21.24
N TRP A 436 -20.44 14.79 -21.76
CA TRP A 436 -20.22 14.66 -23.19
C TRP A 436 -20.21 13.19 -23.62
N PRO A 437 -20.60 12.88 -24.86
CA PRO A 437 -20.30 11.57 -25.42
C PRO A 437 -18.79 11.37 -25.47
N TYR A 438 -18.32 10.13 -25.42
CA TYR A 438 -16.87 9.88 -25.42
C TYR A 438 -16.25 10.35 -26.73
N ASN A 439 -15.22 11.18 -26.62
CA ASN A 439 -14.30 11.45 -27.71
C ASN A 439 -13.32 10.26 -27.85
N GLU A 440 -12.53 10.17 -28.93
CA GLU A 440 -11.56 9.08 -29.12
C GLU A 440 -10.51 8.97 -27.98
N GLY A 441 -10.37 10.01 -27.16
CA GLY A 441 -9.48 10.09 -25.97
C GLY A 441 -10.08 9.55 -24.66
N ASP A 442 -9.48 9.96 -23.53
CA ASP A 442 -9.88 9.53 -22.19
C ASP A 442 -11.15 10.22 -21.69
N ALA A 443 -11.79 9.66 -20.65
CA ALA A 443 -12.96 10.30 -20.05
C ALA A 443 -12.57 11.53 -19.23
N GLU A 444 -13.37 12.58 -19.38
CA GLU A 444 -13.30 13.79 -18.58
C GLU A 444 -14.58 13.94 -17.76
N TYR A 445 -14.47 14.51 -16.57
CA TYR A 445 -15.59 14.66 -15.64
C TYR A 445 -15.63 16.09 -15.09
N VAL A 446 -16.82 16.66 -14.96
CA VAL A 446 -17.06 17.92 -14.25
C VAL A 446 -17.41 17.59 -12.80
N LEU A 447 -16.74 18.24 -11.85
CA LEU A 447 -16.88 17.94 -10.43
C LEU A 447 -18.27 18.29 -9.87
N HIS A 448 -18.78 17.45 -8.95
CA HIS A 448 -20.11 17.56 -8.35
C HIS A 448 -20.10 18.45 -7.09
N LEU A 449 -20.12 19.77 -7.32
CA LEU A 449 -20.00 20.79 -6.28
C LEU A 449 -21.23 20.93 -5.37
N SER A 450 -22.38 20.36 -5.75
CA SER A 450 -23.61 20.44 -4.96
C SER A 450 -23.63 19.51 -3.73
N GLU A 451 -22.80 18.46 -3.72
CA GLU A 451 -22.75 17.49 -2.61
C GLU A 451 -21.36 17.32 -2.00
N ASN A 452 -20.34 17.92 -2.61
CA ASN A 452 -18.96 17.81 -2.15
C ASN A 452 -18.27 19.17 -2.14
N VAL A 453 -17.64 19.50 -1.03
CA VAL A 453 -16.65 20.58 -0.94
C VAL A 453 -15.29 19.97 -1.29
N PHE A 454 -14.57 20.57 -2.22
CA PHE A 454 -13.35 20.03 -2.79
C PHE A 454 -12.16 20.92 -2.47
N GLU A 455 -11.06 20.27 -2.11
CA GLU A 455 -9.74 20.83 -1.96
C GLU A 455 -8.75 19.97 -2.75
N PHE A 456 -7.60 20.53 -3.11
CA PHE A 456 -6.63 19.90 -3.99
C PHE A 456 -5.23 20.02 -3.42
N ILE A 457 -4.50 18.92 -3.35
CA ILE A 457 -3.07 18.93 -2.99
C ILE A 457 -2.28 18.77 -4.28
N HIS A 458 -1.42 19.71 -4.60
CA HIS A 458 -0.57 19.63 -5.80
C HIS A 458 0.29 18.35 -5.79
N GLU A 459 0.48 17.69 -6.94
CA GLU A 459 1.16 16.38 -7.05
C GLU A 459 2.54 16.35 -6.36
N ASN A 460 3.34 17.40 -6.58
CA ASN A 460 4.65 17.62 -5.95
C ASN A 460 4.62 17.74 -4.40
N ASP A 461 3.47 18.08 -3.84
CA ASP A 461 3.30 18.36 -2.41
C ASP A 461 2.63 17.21 -1.65
N ILE A 462 2.14 16.18 -2.35
CA ILE A 462 1.39 15.03 -1.78
C ILE A 462 2.08 14.36 -0.59
N ASP A 463 3.41 14.31 -0.58
CA ASP A 463 4.20 13.64 0.47
C ASP A 463 4.73 14.58 1.55
N LYS A 464 4.42 15.88 1.49
CA LYS A 464 4.71 16.81 2.57
C LYS A 464 3.83 16.47 3.78
N SER A 465 4.36 16.66 4.98
CA SER A 465 3.64 16.41 6.24
C SER A 465 2.45 17.37 6.45
N ASN A 466 2.51 18.56 5.86
CA ASN A 466 1.43 19.54 5.87
C ASN A 466 1.33 20.22 4.50
N PRO A 467 0.71 19.55 3.50
CA PRO A 467 0.63 20.09 2.16
C PRO A 467 -0.30 21.30 2.11
N LYS A 468 0.03 22.27 1.25
CA LYS A 468 -0.89 23.35 0.92
C LYS A 468 -2.06 22.76 0.12
N THR A 469 -3.28 23.13 0.49
CA THR A 469 -4.47 22.85 -0.33
C THR A 469 -4.83 24.04 -1.19
N PHE A 470 -5.36 23.74 -2.37
CA PHE A 470 -5.93 24.68 -3.32
C PHE A 470 -7.43 24.42 -3.38
N LEU A 471 -8.21 25.48 -3.53
CA LEU A 471 -9.66 25.40 -3.67
C LEU A 471 -10.05 25.25 -5.16
N VAL A 472 -11.33 25.01 -5.45
CA VAL A 472 -11.79 24.65 -6.82
C VAL A 472 -11.50 25.66 -7.91
N ASP A 473 -11.38 26.93 -7.56
CA ASP A 473 -11.12 28.05 -8.44
C ASP A 473 -9.64 28.49 -8.42
N GLU A 474 -8.80 27.79 -7.65
CA GLU A 474 -7.36 28.05 -7.53
C GLU A 474 -6.50 27.01 -8.27
N VAL A 475 -7.13 26.02 -8.92
CA VAL A 475 -6.43 24.97 -9.66
C VAL A 475 -6.08 25.43 -11.08
N GLU A 476 -4.97 24.93 -11.62
CA GLU A 476 -4.46 25.33 -12.94
C GLU A 476 -4.61 24.21 -13.97
N VAL A 477 -4.93 24.58 -15.23
CA VAL A 477 -5.07 23.62 -16.33
C VAL A 477 -3.71 22.99 -16.67
N GLY A 478 -3.69 21.67 -16.85
CA GLY A 478 -2.49 20.87 -17.10
C GLY A 478 -1.81 20.37 -15.82
N GLU A 479 -2.11 20.98 -14.68
CA GLU A 479 -1.56 20.57 -13.40
C GLU A 479 -2.32 19.39 -12.77
N LYS A 480 -1.61 18.68 -11.90
CA LYS A 480 -2.08 17.43 -11.28
C LYS A 480 -2.24 17.59 -9.78
N TYR A 481 -3.35 17.09 -9.26
CA TYR A 481 -3.69 17.25 -7.86
C TYR A 481 -4.30 15.97 -7.27
N GLU A 482 -3.98 15.69 -6.01
CA GLU A 482 -4.75 14.75 -5.20
C GLU A 482 -6.03 15.41 -4.70
N VAL A 483 -7.14 14.70 -4.84
CA VAL A 483 -8.45 15.16 -4.40
C VAL A 483 -8.62 14.98 -2.88
N VAL A 484 -8.93 16.08 -2.22
CA VAL A 484 -9.38 16.16 -0.83
C VAL A 484 -10.83 16.62 -0.84
N PHE A 485 -11.69 16.05 -0.01
CA PHE A 485 -13.08 16.49 -0.01
C PHE A 485 -13.76 16.41 1.37
N THR A 486 -14.88 17.13 1.47
CA THR A 486 -15.77 17.17 2.64
C THR A 486 -17.21 16.97 2.20
N GLN A 487 -17.98 16.23 3.01
CA GLN A 487 -19.34 15.81 2.69
C GLN A 487 -20.24 15.70 3.94
N MET A 488 -21.56 15.64 3.75
CA MET A 488 -22.59 15.76 4.80
C MET A 488 -22.57 14.64 5.87
N TYR A 489 -22.15 13.43 5.52
CA TYR A 489 -22.08 12.25 6.39
C TYR A 489 -20.75 12.12 7.16
N GLY A 490 -20.01 13.22 7.30
CA GLY A 490 -19.00 13.36 8.35
C GLY A 490 -17.55 13.09 7.96
N LEU A 491 -17.23 13.00 6.67
CA LEU A 491 -15.83 13.07 6.22
C LEU A 491 -15.46 14.54 5.99
N TYR A 492 -14.40 15.01 6.65
CA TYR A 492 -13.97 16.42 6.68
C TYR A 492 -12.50 16.55 6.28
N ARG A 493 -12.23 17.31 5.21
CA ARG A 493 -10.90 17.44 4.59
C ARG A 493 -10.22 16.08 4.39
N TYR A 494 -11.00 15.11 3.92
CA TYR A 494 -10.58 13.72 3.80
C TYR A 494 -9.84 13.50 2.48
N ARG A 495 -8.63 12.91 2.56
CA ARG A 495 -7.84 12.52 1.39
C ARG A 495 -8.46 11.30 0.72
N LEU A 496 -8.96 11.49 -0.50
CA LEU A 496 -9.50 10.39 -1.31
C LEU A 496 -8.39 9.45 -1.81
N GLY A 497 -7.21 10.04 -2.07
CA GLY A 497 -6.04 9.38 -2.63
C GLY A 497 -6.08 9.20 -4.14
N ASP A 498 -7.09 9.73 -4.83
CA ASP A 498 -7.13 9.78 -6.29
C ASP A 498 -6.42 11.05 -6.77
N VAL A 499 -5.56 10.91 -7.78
CA VAL A 499 -4.86 12.02 -8.45
C VAL A 499 -5.54 12.29 -9.79
N VAL A 500 -5.86 13.56 -10.01
CA VAL A 500 -6.56 14.05 -11.21
C VAL A 500 -5.75 15.14 -11.89
N GLU A 501 -5.85 15.20 -13.21
CA GLU A 501 -5.36 16.30 -14.04
C GLU A 501 -6.49 17.27 -14.34
N ILE A 502 -6.24 18.57 -14.21
CA ILE A 502 -7.20 19.59 -14.64
C ILE A 502 -7.08 19.77 -16.14
N THR A 503 -8.11 19.37 -16.89
CA THR A 503 -8.12 19.40 -18.37
C THR A 503 -8.80 20.64 -18.92
N GLY A 504 -9.40 21.46 -18.06
CA GLY A 504 -10.09 22.69 -18.40
C GLY A 504 -11.19 22.99 -17.41
N PHE A 505 -12.15 23.82 -17.83
CA PHE A 505 -13.30 24.21 -17.00
C PHE A 505 -14.59 24.09 -17.81
N TYR A 506 -15.65 23.58 -17.17
CA TYR A 506 -17.02 23.70 -17.67
C TYR A 506 -17.68 24.87 -16.97
N GLN A 507 -17.91 25.95 -17.72
CA GLN A 507 -18.17 27.27 -17.14
C GLN A 507 -16.99 27.64 -16.22
N ASN A 508 -17.21 27.72 -14.91
CA ASN A 508 -16.15 27.99 -13.94
C ASN A 508 -15.79 26.74 -13.10
N CYS A 509 -16.45 25.60 -13.31
CA CYS A 509 -16.18 24.37 -12.56
C CYS A 509 -15.04 23.55 -13.19
N PRO A 510 -14.06 23.06 -12.41
CA PRO A 510 -12.99 22.22 -12.94
C PRO A 510 -13.49 20.98 -13.68
N LYS A 511 -12.93 20.78 -14.86
CA LYS A 511 -13.02 19.55 -15.64
C LYS A 511 -11.77 18.72 -15.34
N VAL A 512 -11.97 17.50 -14.88
CA VAL A 512 -10.91 16.64 -14.39
C VAL A 512 -10.81 15.34 -15.17
N LYS A 513 -9.58 14.88 -15.38
CA LYS A 513 -9.26 13.54 -15.88
C LYS A 513 -8.64 12.75 -14.74
N VAL A 514 -9.22 11.59 -14.43
CA VAL A 514 -8.69 10.70 -13.38
C VAL A 514 -7.45 9.99 -13.92
N LEU A 515 -6.31 10.18 -13.27
CA LEU A 515 -5.05 9.56 -13.71
C LEU A 515 -4.80 8.24 -12.99
N TYR A 516 -4.55 8.30 -11.69
CA TYR A 516 -4.18 7.14 -10.88
C TYR A 516 -4.61 7.34 -9.42
N ARG A 517 -4.53 6.27 -8.63
CA ARG A 517 -4.73 6.33 -7.18
C ARG A 517 -3.39 6.16 -6.47
N LYS A 518 -3.07 6.99 -5.47
CA LYS A 518 -1.81 6.92 -4.70
C LYS A 518 -1.51 5.50 -4.21
N ALA A 519 -2.53 4.80 -3.72
CA ALA A 519 -2.38 3.44 -3.23
C ALA A 519 -2.01 2.41 -4.31
N THR A 520 -2.25 2.68 -5.59
CA THR A 520 -1.96 1.77 -6.71
C THR A 520 -0.61 2.02 -7.38
N LEU A 521 0.13 3.05 -6.95
CA LEU A 521 1.51 3.26 -7.39
C LEU A 521 2.39 2.08 -6.95
N VAL A 522 3.32 1.73 -7.83
CA VAL A 522 4.43 0.82 -7.51
C VAL A 522 5.67 1.67 -7.24
N ASN A 523 6.26 1.47 -6.08
CA ASN A 523 7.43 2.19 -5.60
C ASN A 523 8.36 1.22 -4.85
N LEU A 524 9.53 0.94 -5.43
CA LEU A 524 10.55 0.04 -4.88
C LEU A 524 11.79 0.78 -4.37
N VAL A 525 12.27 1.85 -5.01
CA VAL A 525 13.47 2.63 -4.57
C VAL A 525 13.34 4.18 -4.67
N GLY A 526 12.14 4.70 -4.88
CA GLY A 526 11.76 6.12 -4.78
C GLY A 526 10.99 6.56 -6.02
N GLU A 527 11.00 5.74 -7.06
CA GLU A 527 10.23 5.89 -8.28
C GLU A 527 8.74 5.71 -8.01
N LYS A 528 7.92 6.61 -8.55
CA LYS A 528 6.47 6.46 -8.57
C LYS A 528 6.09 5.94 -9.95
N ILE A 529 6.00 4.62 -10.09
CA ILE A 529 5.56 4.01 -11.35
C ILE A 529 4.04 3.93 -11.34
N ASP A 530 3.44 4.67 -12.26
CA ASP A 530 2.01 4.63 -12.56
C ASP A 530 1.63 3.32 -13.30
N GLN A 531 0.37 2.94 -13.13
CA GLN A 531 -0.23 1.78 -13.75
C GLN A 531 -0.20 1.84 -15.28
N THR A 532 -0.34 3.01 -15.92
CA THR A 532 -0.31 3.10 -17.39
C THR A 532 1.07 2.73 -17.94
N VAL A 533 2.14 3.18 -17.28
CA VAL A 533 3.52 2.79 -17.61
C VAL A 533 3.71 1.27 -17.58
N ILE A 534 3.16 0.59 -16.57
CA ILE A 534 3.24 -0.87 -16.46
C ILE A 534 2.42 -1.53 -17.57
N ALA A 535 1.19 -1.08 -17.79
CA ALA A 535 0.31 -1.62 -18.82
C ALA A 535 0.93 -1.50 -20.22
N ASP A 536 1.51 -0.35 -20.54
CA ASP A 536 2.14 -0.09 -21.84
C ASP A 536 3.46 -0.87 -21.99
N SER A 537 4.21 -1.06 -20.90
CA SER A 537 5.39 -1.94 -20.89
C SER A 537 5.02 -3.41 -21.17
N ILE A 538 3.90 -3.89 -20.60
CA ILE A 538 3.39 -5.24 -20.88
C ILE A 538 2.93 -5.34 -22.34
N LYS A 539 2.17 -4.36 -22.85
CA LYS A 539 1.75 -4.33 -24.27
C LYS A 539 2.94 -4.33 -25.24
N ALA A 540 3.94 -3.50 -24.99
CA ALA A 540 5.16 -3.44 -25.79
C ALA A 540 6.01 -4.72 -25.71
N SER A 541 5.87 -5.50 -24.63
CA SER A 541 6.50 -6.81 -24.50
C SER A 541 5.74 -7.87 -25.29
N LEU A 542 4.40 -7.83 -25.24
CA LEU A 542 3.51 -8.75 -25.95
C LEU A 542 3.53 -8.54 -27.47
N SER A 543 3.81 -7.34 -27.97
CA SER A 543 3.96 -7.11 -29.42
C SER A 543 5.17 -7.83 -30.03
N LYS A 544 6.03 -8.43 -29.19
CA LYS A 544 7.15 -9.28 -29.61
C LYS A 544 6.82 -10.78 -29.54
N TRP A 545 5.63 -11.13 -29.05
CA TRP A 545 5.16 -12.49 -28.93
C TRP A 545 4.28 -12.81 -30.14
N ASP A 546 4.07 -14.11 -30.38
CA ASP A 546 3.22 -14.58 -31.47
C ASP A 546 1.78 -14.02 -31.35
N ASP A 547 1.14 -13.70 -32.47
CA ASP A 547 -0.21 -13.11 -32.56
C ASP A 547 -1.30 -14.00 -31.94
N SER A 548 -0.97 -15.25 -31.61
CA SER A 548 -1.82 -16.20 -30.87
C SER A 548 -1.95 -15.90 -29.36
N VAL A 549 -1.13 -15.00 -28.79
CA VAL A 549 -1.11 -14.73 -27.34
C VAL A 549 -1.86 -13.45 -27.00
N GLU A 550 -3.03 -13.58 -26.37
CA GLU A 550 -3.85 -12.45 -25.93
C GLU A 550 -3.72 -12.19 -24.41
N LEU A 551 -3.44 -10.93 -24.01
CA LEU A 551 -3.47 -10.52 -22.61
C LEU A 551 -4.90 -10.48 -22.06
N SER A 552 -5.23 -11.43 -21.19
CA SER A 552 -6.52 -11.44 -20.50
C SER A 552 -6.57 -10.51 -19.29
N ASN A 553 -5.59 -10.60 -18.37
CA ASN A 553 -5.45 -9.80 -17.14
C ASN A 553 -3.99 -9.78 -16.65
N TYR A 554 -3.65 -8.84 -15.75
CA TYR A 554 -2.36 -8.79 -15.06
C TYR A 554 -2.48 -8.27 -13.61
N CYS A 555 -1.51 -8.64 -12.77
CA CYS A 555 -1.29 -8.10 -11.42
C CYS A 555 0.20 -7.83 -11.21
N VAL A 556 0.53 -6.89 -10.33
CA VAL A 556 1.89 -6.50 -9.95
C VAL A 556 2.05 -6.68 -8.45
N SER A 557 3.25 -6.92 -7.95
CA SER A 557 3.52 -6.90 -6.51
C SER A 557 4.85 -6.19 -6.26
N GLU A 558 4.89 -5.35 -5.23
CA GLU A 558 6.16 -4.86 -4.70
C GLU A 558 6.81 -6.00 -3.93
N SER A 559 8.06 -6.32 -4.24
CA SER A 559 8.79 -7.32 -3.49
C SER A 559 8.95 -6.83 -2.05
N ALA A 560 8.22 -7.46 -1.12
CA ALA A 560 8.27 -7.17 0.31
C ALA A 560 9.69 -7.34 0.90
N LEU A 561 10.59 -8.03 0.18
CA LEU A 561 12.01 -8.22 0.53
C LEU A 561 12.85 -6.94 0.39
N LEU A 562 12.37 -5.89 -0.29
CA LEU A 562 13.08 -4.62 -0.48
C LEU A 562 12.71 -3.53 0.53
N THR A 563 11.72 -3.77 1.40
CA THR A 563 11.26 -2.81 2.43
C THR A 563 12.32 -2.46 3.49
N GLY A 564 13.43 -3.20 3.57
CA GLY A 564 14.55 -2.91 4.47
C GLY A 564 15.54 -1.84 3.98
N LEU A 565 15.37 -1.30 2.76
CA LEU A 565 16.34 -0.36 2.16
C LEU A 565 15.96 1.12 2.30
N TYR A 566 14.75 1.45 2.76
CA TYR A 566 14.36 2.84 3.02
C TYR A 566 14.60 3.23 4.46
N LYS A 567 15.79 3.77 4.70
CA LYS A 567 16.01 4.69 5.83
C LYS A 567 15.60 6.08 5.40
N ASP A 568 14.48 6.56 5.94
CA ASP A 568 14.11 7.96 5.91
C ASP A 568 15.26 8.86 6.39
N ASN A 569 15.49 9.93 5.62
CA ASN A 569 16.46 10.99 5.83
C ASN A 569 16.42 11.56 7.25
N ARG A 570 17.47 11.35 8.06
CA ARG A 570 17.71 12.09 9.32
C ARG A 570 19.17 12.51 9.46
N GLU A 571 19.65 13.34 8.53
CA GLU A 571 20.96 14.01 8.66
C GLU A 571 21.06 14.81 9.97
N ASP A 572 19.97 15.48 10.38
CA ASP A 572 19.95 16.30 11.58
C ASP A 572 20.06 15.48 12.86
N GLU A 573 19.49 14.27 12.89
CA GLU A 573 19.70 13.36 14.01
C GLU A 573 21.13 12.84 14.07
N GLN A 574 21.75 12.52 12.92
CA GLN A 574 23.14 12.10 12.92
C GLN A 574 24.08 13.22 13.38
N LYS A 575 23.84 14.47 12.94
CA LYS A 575 24.57 15.66 13.41
C LYS A 575 24.39 15.86 14.92
N THR A 576 23.18 15.68 15.44
CA THR A 576 22.86 15.79 16.87
C THR A 576 23.48 14.67 17.71
N LEU A 577 23.45 13.42 17.24
CA LEU A 577 24.09 12.29 17.93
C LEU A 577 25.63 12.44 17.97
N LEU A 578 26.22 13.02 16.92
CA LEU A 578 27.64 13.34 16.88
C LEU A 578 28.00 14.50 17.83
N SER A 579 27.15 15.52 17.96
CA SER A 579 27.38 16.63 18.89
C SER A 579 27.35 16.17 20.34
N LEU A 580 26.38 15.32 20.71
CA LEU A 580 26.26 14.73 22.05
C LEU A 580 27.47 13.87 22.42
N LYS A 581 28.00 13.07 21.49
CA LYS A 581 29.22 12.27 21.70
C LYS A 581 30.48 13.09 21.90
N LYS A 582 30.56 14.27 21.27
CA LYS A 582 31.73 15.16 21.35
C LYS A 582 31.73 16.03 22.61
N ASN A 583 30.61 16.12 23.33
CA ASN A 583 30.47 16.96 24.51
C ASN A 583 31.31 16.43 25.70
N LYS A 584 32.38 17.14 26.05
CA LYS A 584 33.28 16.80 27.16
C LYS A 584 32.67 17.07 28.54
N ASN A 585 31.49 17.67 28.66
CA ASN A 585 30.88 17.91 29.97
C ASN A 585 29.95 16.77 30.40
N LEU A 586 29.73 15.79 29.50
CA LEU A 586 28.81 14.68 29.70
C LEU A 586 29.56 13.34 29.69
N ILE A 587 29.00 12.39 30.43
CA ILE A 587 29.37 10.97 30.48
C ILE A 587 28.08 10.18 30.18
N ILE A 588 28.07 9.45 29.06
CA ILE A 588 26.91 8.65 28.64
C ILE A 588 27.20 7.17 28.92
N LYS A 589 26.43 6.57 29.82
CA LYS A 589 26.61 5.18 30.29
C LYS A 589 25.28 4.42 30.33
N PRO A 590 25.31 3.07 30.23
CA PRO A 590 24.10 2.29 30.48
C PRO A 590 23.80 2.31 31.99
N ALA A 591 22.53 2.31 32.35
CA ALA A 591 22.11 2.12 33.74
C ALA A 591 22.50 0.72 34.24
N ASP A 592 22.79 0.60 35.54
CA ASP A 592 23.11 -0.66 36.21
C ASP A 592 21.99 -1.72 36.05
N LYS A 593 20.73 -1.27 36.03
CA LYS A 593 19.53 -2.08 35.81
C LYS A 593 18.50 -1.30 35.00
N GLY A 594 17.65 -2.01 34.27
CA GLY A 594 16.51 -1.43 33.55
C GLY A 594 16.79 -0.96 32.13
N GLY A 595 17.98 -1.20 31.57
CA GLY A 595 18.27 -1.00 30.13
C GLY A 595 18.29 0.46 29.66
N ALA A 596 18.15 1.43 30.56
CA ALA A 596 18.14 2.85 30.24
C ALA A 596 19.55 3.38 29.88
N THR A 597 19.60 4.41 29.03
CA THR A 597 20.81 5.22 28.79
C THR A 597 20.79 6.42 29.71
N VAL A 598 21.88 6.64 30.42
CA VAL A 598 22.00 7.75 31.40
C VAL A 598 23.03 8.73 30.89
N VAL A 599 22.64 10.00 30.82
CA VAL A 599 23.53 11.13 30.56
C VAL A 599 23.86 11.77 31.89
N TRP A 600 25.10 11.57 32.36
CA TRP A 600 25.58 12.11 33.62
C TRP A 600 26.53 13.28 33.35
N ARG A 601 26.34 14.38 34.07
CA ARG A 601 27.34 15.45 34.14
C ARG A 601 28.67 14.90 34.68
N ARG A 602 29.78 15.23 34.00
CA ARG A 602 31.11 14.67 34.29
C ARG A 602 31.59 15.01 35.70
N ASP A 603 31.36 16.22 36.17
CA ASP A 603 31.74 16.67 37.51
C ASP A 603 31.03 15.86 38.60
N LEU A 604 29.73 15.61 38.45
CA LEU A 604 28.96 14.78 39.38
C LEU A 604 29.39 13.30 39.33
N TYR A 605 29.70 12.79 38.14
CA TYR A 605 30.22 11.43 37.96
C TYR A 605 31.56 11.22 38.68
N VAL A 606 32.48 12.18 38.54
CA VAL A 606 33.79 12.14 39.19
C VAL A 606 33.66 12.31 40.70
N SER A 607 32.82 13.24 41.17
CA SER A 607 32.57 13.44 42.60
C SER A 607 32.01 12.19 43.28
N GLU A 608 31.08 11.48 42.62
CA GLU A 608 30.56 10.20 43.13
C GLU A 608 31.64 9.10 43.12
N ALA A 609 32.52 9.06 42.12
CA ALA A 609 33.64 8.12 42.10
C ALA A 609 34.62 8.38 43.24
N GLU A 610 35.00 9.64 43.44
CA GLU A 610 35.90 10.06 44.52
C GLU A 610 35.30 9.82 45.89
N LYS A 611 34.00 10.07 46.08
CA LYS A 611 33.28 9.74 47.32
C LYS A 611 33.33 8.24 47.65
N GLN A 612 33.28 7.36 46.65
CA GLN A 612 33.38 5.92 46.87
C GLN A 612 34.83 5.46 47.12
N LEU A 613 35.80 6.12 46.50
CA LEU A 613 37.23 5.82 46.64
C LEU A 613 37.86 6.45 47.90
N SER A 614 37.21 7.45 48.52
CA SER A 614 37.68 8.10 49.75
C SER A 614 37.32 7.35 51.03
N GLY A 615 36.52 6.28 50.95
CA GLY A 615 36.21 5.41 52.09
C GLY A 615 37.44 4.60 52.54
N GLN A 616 38.08 5.03 53.63
CA GLN A 616 39.33 4.45 54.15
C GLN A 616 39.24 2.99 54.62
N THR A 617 38.03 2.41 54.72
CA THR A 617 37.84 1.01 55.12
C THR A 617 38.00 0.01 53.98
N ALA A 618 37.94 0.46 52.71
CA ALA A 618 37.93 -0.43 51.54
C ALA A 618 39.05 -0.14 50.51
N TYR A 619 39.57 1.09 50.44
CA TYR A 619 40.59 1.47 49.45
C TYR A 619 41.71 2.28 50.09
N THR A 620 42.94 2.04 49.65
CA THR A 620 44.12 2.83 50.03
C THR A 620 44.76 3.39 48.76
N LYS A 621 45.07 4.69 48.77
CA LYS A 621 45.72 5.36 47.64
C LYS A 621 47.18 4.92 47.56
N LEU A 622 47.60 4.42 46.41
CA LEU A 622 49.00 4.05 46.14
C LEU A 622 49.77 5.23 45.55
N PRO A 623 51.08 5.38 45.89
CA PRO A 623 51.90 6.49 45.42
C PRO A 623 52.36 6.33 43.95
N MET A 624 52.38 5.11 43.43
CA MET A 624 52.81 4.79 42.06
C MET A 624 52.12 3.55 41.50
N ASP A 625 52.27 3.32 40.20
CA ASP A 625 51.71 2.15 39.51
C ASP A 625 52.43 0.85 39.96
N PRO A 626 51.72 -0.08 40.63
CA PRO A 626 52.32 -1.31 41.14
C PRO A 626 52.45 -2.41 40.06
N THR A 627 52.09 -2.16 38.80
CA THR A 627 52.00 -3.19 37.74
C THR A 627 53.29 -4.00 37.62
N SER A 628 54.46 -3.35 37.61
CA SER A 628 55.77 -4.02 37.51
C SER A 628 56.12 -4.84 38.75
N GLU A 629 55.76 -4.36 39.93
CA GLU A 629 55.98 -5.04 41.21
C GLU A 629 55.12 -6.31 41.29
N ILE A 630 53.83 -6.20 40.97
CA ILE A 630 52.89 -7.33 40.93
C ILE A 630 53.33 -8.36 39.90
N GLN A 631 53.76 -7.92 38.70
CA GLN A 631 54.27 -8.82 37.67
C GLN A 631 55.51 -9.59 38.14
N THR A 632 56.41 -8.92 38.87
CA THR A 632 57.60 -9.55 39.44
C THR A 632 57.24 -10.55 40.54
N PHE A 633 56.30 -10.21 41.41
CA PHE A 633 55.76 -11.09 42.44
C PHE A 633 55.11 -12.35 41.82
N VAL A 634 54.29 -12.18 40.78
CA VAL A 634 53.68 -13.28 40.03
C VAL A 634 54.74 -14.18 39.42
N LYS A 635 55.76 -13.60 38.75
CA LYS A 635 56.87 -14.36 38.16
C LYS A 635 57.63 -15.18 39.20
N LYS A 636 57.96 -14.60 40.36
CA LYS A 636 58.66 -15.27 41.46
C LYS A 636 57.81 -16.40 42.05
N THR A 637 56.52 -16.16 42.24
CA THR A 637 55.57 -17.15 42.77
C THR A 637 55.44 -18.34 41.82
N LEU A 638 55.24 -18.10 40.52
CA LEU A 638 55.17 -19.17 39.52
C LEU A 638 56.47 -19.99 39.48
N ALA A 639 57.63 -19.33 39.48
CA ALA A 639 58.92 -20.02 39.50
C ALA A 639 59.09 -20.91 40.75
N THR A 640 58.65 -20.42 41.92
CA THR A 640 58.73 -21.17 43.20
C THR A 640 57.79 -22.38 43.22
N LEU A 641 56.57 -22.23 42.69
CA LEU A 641 55.60 -23.33 42.63
C LEU A 641 56.03 -24.40 41.62
N VAL A 642 56.66 -24.00 40.52
CA VAL A 642 57.23 -24.93 39.54
C VAL A 642 58.43 -25.67 40.12
N SER A 643 59.35 -24.98 40.81
CA SER A 643 60.53 -25.63 41.40
C SER A 643 60.18 -26.62 42.51
N LYS A 644 59.15 -26.32 43.31
CA LYS A 644 58.58 -27.24 44.31
C LYS A 644 57.70 -28.35 43.71
N LYS A 645 57.59 -28.42 42.37
CA LYS A 645 56.75 -29.37 41.63
C LYS A 645 55.26 -29.30 41.96
N HIS A 646 54.79 -28.17 42.49
CA HIS A 646 53.36 -27.92 42.71
C HIS A 646 52.64 -27.49 41.41
N LEU A 647 53.38 -26.96 40.43
CA LEU A 647 52.88 -26.65 39.08
C LEU A 647 53.84 -27.20 38.00
N PRO A 648 53.34 -27.58 36.81
CA PRO A 648 54.18 -28.05 35.72
C PRO A 648 54.98 -26.90 35.09
N GLU A 649 56.06 -27.23 34.39
CA GLU A 649 56.96 -26.25 33.74
C GLU A 649 56.23 -25.31 32.76
N SER A 650 55.19 -25.82 32.10
CA SER A 650 54.31 -25.06 31.19
C SER A 650 53.59 -23.88 31.86
N ALA A 651 53.44 -23.89 33.19
CA ALA A 651 52.79 -22.80 33.94
C ALA A 651 53.58 -21.47 33.86
N LYS A 652 54.85 -21.49 33.42
CA LYS A 652 55.61 -20.25 33.12
C LYS A 652 54.96 -19.41 32.01
N ALA A 653 54.15 -20.02 31.14
CA ALA A 653 53.41 -19.32 30.08
C ALA A 653 52.23 -18.48 30.59
N LEU A 654 51.86 -18.58 31.87
CA LEU A 654 50.79 -17.78 32.49
C LEU A 654 51.21 -16.34 32.81
N LEU A 655 52.47 -15.98 32.51
CA LEU A 655 52.98 -14.62 32.69
C LEU A 655 52.54 -13.73 31.52
N HIS A 656 51.75 -12.69 31.79
CA HIS A 656 51.24 -11.79 30.75
C HIS A 656 52.37 -10.94 30.13
N PRO A 657 52.52 -10.84 28.79
CA PRO A 657 53.68 -10.22 28.15
C PRO A 657 53.72 -8.68 28.27
N CYS A 658 52.56 -8.01 28.22
CA CYS A 658 52.44 -6.55 28.32
C CYS A 658 51.30 -6.15 29.28
N PRO A 659 51.46 -6.31 30.60
CA PRO A 659 50.38 -6.05 31.56
C PRO A 659 50.08 -4.54 31.68
N GLN A 660 48.82 -4.22 31.98
CA GLN A 660 48.33 -2.87 32.31
C GLN A 660 47.51 -2.92 33.60
N ILE A 661 47.47 -1.81 34.34
CA ILE A 661 46.62 -1.70 35.53
C ILE A 661 45.13 -1.73 35.16
N SER A 662 44.30 -2.29 36.04
CA SER A 662 42.86 -2.38 35.83
C SER A 662 42.18 -0.99 35.89
N ASN A 663 41.18 -0.78 35.03
CA ASN A 663 40.49 0.52 34.93
C ASN A 663 39.21 0.59 35.77
N PHE A 664 39.08 1.61 36.60
CA PHE A 664 37.87 1.89 37.39
C PHE A 664 36.85 2.74 36.62
N TYR A 665 35.56 2.38 36.68
CA TYR A 665 34.46 3.22 36.21
C TYR A 665 33.15 2.92 36.95
N LEU A 666 32.21 3.87 36.91
CA LEU A 666 30.86 3.74 37.48
C LEU A 666 29.78 3.42 36.44
N LEU A 667 28.77 2.63 36.83
CA LEU A 667 27.46 2.50 36.16
C LEU A 667 26.33 3.08 37.02
N PRO A 668 25.40 3.91 36.51
CA PRO A 668 24.42 4.61 37.36
C PRO A 668 23.30 3.69 37.87
N LYS A 669 23.04 3.67 39.18
CA LYS A 669 21.93 2.92 39.79
C LYS A 669 20.68 3.78 39.87
N ILE A 670 20.02 4.00 38.73
CA ILE A 670 18.80 4.84 38.62
C ILE A 670 17.59 4.34 39.45
N HIS A 671 17.68 3.13 39.99
CA HIS A 671 16.64 2.49 40.80
C HIS A 671 16.87 2.66 42.31
N LYS A 672 17.88 3.44 42.72
CA LYS A 672 18.19 3.74 44.12
C LYS A 672 18.11 5.24 44.36
N ALA A 673 17.64 5.64 45.54
CA ALA A 673 17.61 7.05 45.93
C ALA A 673 18.99 7.71 45.74
N ASN A 674 19.00 8.92 45.20
CA ASN A 674 20.21 9.70 44.85
C ASN A 674 21.09 9.10 43.73
N ASN A 675 20.62 8.07 43.03
CA ASN A 675 21.24 7.50 41.83
C ASN A 675 22.76 7.19 41.96
N PRO A 676 23.21 6.49 43.02
CA PRO A 676 24.63 6.23 43.23
C PRO A 676 25.27 5.39 42.11
N GLY A 677 26.57 5.54 41.92
CA GLY A 677 27.33 4.72 40.96
C GLY A 677 27.53 3.28 41.46
N ARG A 678 27.57 2.29 40.56
CA ARG A 678 28.17 0.98 40.81
C ARG A 678 29.64 1.03 40.41
N PRO A 679 30.60 0.79 41.31
CA PRO A 679 32.01 0.68 40.95
C PRO A 679 32.26 -0.62 40.17
N ILE A 680 32.96 -0.49 39.05
CA ILE A 680 33.41 -1.60 38.20
C ILE A 680 34.91 -1.44 37.95
N VAL A 681 35.66 -2.53 38.08
CA VAL A 681 37.09 -2.59 37.77
C VAL A 681 37.28 -3.53 36.59
N SER A 682 37.79 -3.00 35.48
CA SER A 682 38.04 -3.78 34.26
C SER A 682 39.47 -4.32 34.26
N SER A 683 39.61 -5.65 34.35
CA SER A 683 40.89 -6.34 34.44
C SER A 683 41.34 -7.01 33.13
N HIS A 684 41.00 -6.40 31.98
CA HIS A 684 41.15 -7.05 30.66
C HIS A 684 42.60 -7.28 30.21
N SER A 685 43.59 -6.68 30.90
CA SER A 685 45.02 -6.80 30.58
C SER A 685 45.92 -6.80 31.82
N CYS A 686 45.42 -7.20 33.01
CA CYS A 686 46.22 -7.14 34.24
C CYS A 686 47.22 -8.31 34.38
N PRO A 687 48.27 -8.19 35.22
CA PRO A 687 49.26 -9.26 35.46
C PRO A 687 48.68 -10.65 35.78
N THR A 688 47.51 -10.70 36.41
CA THR A 688 46.90 -11.93 36.93
C THR A 688 45.84 -12.54 36.02
N VAL A 689 45.49 -11.92 34.89
CA VAL A 689 44.35 -12.34 34.05
C VAL A 689 44.48 -13.78 33.53
N LEU A 690 45.67 -14.19 33.09
CA LEU A 690 45.94 -15.55 32.60
C LEU A 690 45.94 -16.58 33.73
N ILE A 691 46.36 -16.17 34.94
CA ILE A 691 46.31 -17.02 36.13
C ILE A 691 44.85 -17.25 36.52
N SER A 692 44.02 -16.21 36.53
CA SER A 692 42.59 -16.34 36.82
C SER A 692 41.91 -17.29 35.83
N GLN A 693 42.25 -17.20 34.54
CA GLN A 693 41.75 -18.14 33.51
C GLN A 693 42.22 -19.58 33.75
N TYR A 694 43.50 -19.75 34.13
CA TYR A 694 44.03 -21.08 34.45
C TYR A 694 43.37 -21.68 35.70
N VAL A 695 43.22 -20.91 36.77
CA VAL A 695 42.54 -21.35 37.99
C VAL A 695 41.09 -21.74 37.68
N ASP A 696 40.38 -20.95 36.88
CA ASP A 696 39.04 -21.30 36.43
C ASP A 696 39.02 -22.62 35.66
N SER A 697 40.02 -22.85 34.79
CA SER A 697 40.16 -24.12 34.05
C SER A 697 40.46 -25.33 34.94
N VAL A 698 41.17 -25.14 36.07
CA VAL A 698 41.51 -26.21 37.03
C VAL A 698 40.36 -26.47 38.01
N LEU A 699 39.64 -25.42 38.41
CA LEU A 699 38.50 -25.54 39.32
C LEU A 699 37.24 -26.03 38.61
N SER A 700 37.07 -25.73 37.31
CA SER A 700 35.90 -26.12 36.53
C SER A 700 35.57 -27.63 36.64
N PRO A 701 36.53 -28.58 36.56
CA PRO A 701 36.29 -30.02 36.78
C PRO A 701 35.98 -30.42 38.22
N LEU A 702 36.33 -29.61 39.22
CA LEU A 702 36.00 -29.88 40.62
C LEU A 702 34.61 -29.34 40.95
N VAL A 703 34.31 -28.14 40.43
CA VAL A 703 32.99 -27.53 40.49
C VAL A 703 31.96 -28.47 39.87
N SER A 704 32.34 -29.27 38.87
CA SER A 704 31.46 -30.27 38.27
C SER A 704 31.04 -31.44 39.15
N THR A 705 31.74 -31.68 40.26
CA THR A 705 31.44 -32.75 41.22
C THR A 705 30.46 -32.32 42.32
N LEU A 706 30.15 -31.03 42.43
CA LEU A 706 29.26 -30.51 43.46
C LEU A 706 27.79 -30.87 43.17
N PRO A 707 26.96 -31.20 44.18
CA PRO A 707 25.55 -31.52 43.97
C PRO A 707 24.72 -30.37 43.37
N SER A 708 25.17 -29.14 43.59
CA SER A 708 24.58 -27.91 43.04
C SER A 708 25.11 -27.55 41.66
N PHE A 709 26.01 -28.37 41.10
CA PHE A 709 26.60 -28.09 39.81
C PHE A 709 25.58 -28.21 38.69
N ILE A 710 25.47 -27.15 37.91
CA ILE A 710 24.71 -27.14 36.67
C ILE A 710 25.74 -26.94 35.56
N GLN A 711 26.08 -28.03 34.87
CA GLN A 711 27.11 -28.07 33.82
C GLN A 711 26.86 -27.08 32.69
N ASP A 712 25.63 -27.06 32.20
CA ASP A 712 25.19 -26.23 31.10
C ASP A 712 23.67 -26.19 31.08
N THR A 713 23.12 -25.47 30.11
CA THR A 713 21.66 -25.36 29.94
C THR A 713 21.01 -26.73 29.71
N SER A 714 21.70 -27.73 29.15
CA SER A 714 21.11 -29.06 28.94
C SER A 714 21.12 -29.91 30.20
N HIS A 715 22.18 -29.87 31.01
CA HIS A 715 22.17 -30.49 32.34
C HIS A 715 21.07 -29.89 33.23
N PHE A 716 20.89 -28.58 33.17
CA PHE A 716 19.78 -27.89 33.84
C PHE A 716 18.41 -28.39 33.38
N LEU A 717 18.21 -28.54 32.07
CA LEU A 717 16.95 -29.03 31.49
C LEU A 717 16.68 -30.51 31.79
N ARG A 718 17.71 -31.32 32.04
CA ARG A 718 17.54 -32.72 32.48
C ARG A 718 17.05 -32.83 33.93
N ILE A 719 17.51 -31.97 34.83
CA ILE A 719 17.12 -32.00 36.26
C ILE A 719 15.86 -31.18 36.58
N SER A 720 15.51 -30.19 35.74
CA SER A 720 14.41 -29.25 35.94
C SER A 720 12.98 -29.87 35.93
N PRO A 721 12.63 -30.90 35.14
CA PRO A 721 11.25 -31.41 35.06
C PRO A 721 10.70 -31.95 36.39
N HIS A 722 11.58 -32.44 37.28
CA HIS A 722 11.18 -32.90 38.61
C HIS A 722 10.70 -31.77 39.54
N THR A 723 10.92 -30.50 39.17
CA THR A 723 10.57 -29.31 39.98
C THR A 723 9.36 -28.54 39.46
N ASN A 724 8.76 -28.96 38.34
CA ASN A 724 7.68 -28.23 37.68
C ASN A 724 6.30 -28.66 38.19
N CYS A 725 6.02 -28.32 39.45
CA CYS A 725 4.73 -28.54 40.09
C CYS A 725 3.96 -27.21 40.24
N PHE A 726 2.65 -27.20 39.99
CA PHE A 726 1.78 -26.04 40.14
C PHE A 726 0.44 -26.46 40.78
N GLN A 727 -0.24 -25.51 41.42
CA GLN A 727 -1.50 -25.77 42.12
C GLN A 727 -2.68 -25.11 41.41
N PHE A 728 -3.82 -25.81 41.36
CA PHE A 728 -5.09 -25.24 40.91
C PHE A 728 -6.24 -25.79 41.75
N ASN A 729 -7.09 -24.91 42.31
CA ASN A 729 -8.21 -25.27 43.19
C ASN A 729 -7.84 -26.24 44.33
N GLY A 730 -6.75 -25.95 45.06
CA GLY A 730 -6.35 -26.78 46.20
C GLY A 730 -5.63 -28.09 45.84
N ARG A 731 -5.57 -28.46 44.56
CA ARG A 731 -4.92 -29.69 44.08
C ARG A 731 -3.60 -29.38 43.37
N PHE A 732 -2.62 -30.26 43.55
CA PHE A 732 -1.27 -30.09 43.02
C PHE A 732 -1.07 -30.96 41.78
N PHE A 733 -0.46 -30.36 40.76
CA PHE A 733 -0.23 -30.97 39.45
C PHE A 733 1.26 -30.86 39.12
N ARG A 734 1.84 -31.91 38.55
CA ARG A 734 3.21 -31.90 38.02
C ARG A 734 3.14 -31.92 36.50
N GLN A 735 3.83 -30.99 35.85
CA GLN A 735 3.88 -30.97 34.39
C GLN A 735 4.84 -32.05 33.89
N ILE A 736 4.30 -32.99 33.12
CA ILE A 736 5.01 -34.18 32.64
C ILE A 736 5.65 -33.97 31.27
N LYS A 737 5.24 -32.91 30.54
CA LYS A 737 5.72 -32.59 29.18
C LYS A 737 5.80 -31.07 28.98
N GLY A 738 6.96 -30.56 28.53
CA GLY A 738 7.23 -29.12 28.40
C GLY A 738 7.41 -28.38 29.73
N ALA A 739 7.49 -27.05 29.69
CA ALA A 739 7.57 -26.19 30.88
C ALA A 739 6.27 -25.38 31.07
N ALA A 740 5.80 -25.21 32.31
CA ALA A 740 4.58 -24.43 32.57
C ALA A 740 4.79 -22.96 32.16
N MET A 741 3.84 -22.41 31.41
CA MET A 741 3.86 -21.00 31.05
C MET A 741 3.84 -20.13 32.32
N GLY A 742 4.76 -19.17 32.39
CA GLY A 742 4.97 -18.33 33.57
C GLY A 742 6.11 -18.80 34.49
N THR A 743 6.68 -19.98 34.25
CA THR A 743 7.92 -20.40 34.93
C THR A 743 9.11 -19.68 34.31
N LYS A 744 10.09 -19.30 35.14
CA LYS A 744 11.30 -18.58 34.69
C LYS A 744 12.17 -19.39 33.70
N LEU A 745 11.91 -20.68 33.54
CA LEU A 745 12.60 -21.60 32.62
C LEU A 745 12.06 -21.59 31.18
N GLY A 746 10.78 -21.24 30.99
CA GLY A 746 10.11 -21.25 29.68
C GLY A 746 10.84 -20.47 28.57
N PRO A 747 11.37 -19.26 28.84
CA PRO A 747 12.03 -18.45 27.80
C PRO A 747 13.31 -19.07 27.22
N SER A 748 14.14 -19.70 28.06
CA SER A 748 15.43 -20.26 27.64
C SER A 748 15.26 -21.52 26.77
N VAL A 749 14.27 -22.35 27.10
CA VAL A 749 13.89 -23.53 26.33
C VAL A 749 13.43 -23.15 24.93
N ALA A 750 12.68 -22.05 24.79
CA ALA A 750 12.21 -21.57 23.49
C ALA A 750 13.35 -21.10 22.57
N CYS A 751 14.41 -20.47 23.10
CA CYS A 751 15.53 -19.98 22.30
C CYS A 751 16.40 -21.10 21.70
N LEU A 752 16.65 -22.16 22.46
CA LEU A 752 17.44 -23.30 21.99
C LEU A 752 16.73 -23.97 20.80
N THR A 753 15.40 -24.14 20.89
CA THR A 753 14.62 -24.91 19.92
C THR A 753 14.64 -24.33 18.52
N MET A 754 14.84 -23.02 18.41
CA MET A 754 14.84 -22.36 17.13
C MET A 754 16.06 -22.59 16.28
N GLY A 755 17.24 -22.61 16.87
CA GLY A 755 18.41 -22.74 16.03
C GLY A 755 18.54 -24.14 15.40
N HIS A 756 17.91 -25.18 15.97
CA HIS A 756 17.86 -26.50 15.34
C HIS A 756 17.11 -26.54 14.03
N PHE A 757 16.01 -25.81 13.96
CA PHE A 757 15.24 -25.74 12.74
C PHE A 757 16.03 -25.09 11.60
N GLU A 758 16.90 -24.13 11.93
CA GLU A 758 17.75 -23.43 10.97
C GLU A 758 18.86 -24.32 10.42
N GLU A 759 19.47 -25.19 11.24
CA GLU A 759 20.54 -26.08 10.80
C GLU A 759 20.05 -27.17 9.84
N GLN A 760 18.85 -27.73 10.06
CA GLN A 760 18.27 -28.69 9.12
C GLN A 760 17.92 -28.03 7.77
N MET A 761 17.40 -26.80 7.80
CA MET A 761 17.13 -26.02 6.59
C MET A 761 18.41 -25.72 5.81
N PHE A 762 19.48 -25.29 6.49
CA PHE A 762 20.77 -25.05 5.84
C PHE A 762 21.46 -26.32 5.37
N SER A 763 21.24 -27.47 5.99
CA SER A 763 21.82 -28.75 5.51
C SER A 763 21.27 -29.18 4.15
N ARG A 764 20.04 -28.76 3.81
CA ARG A 764 19.34 -29.07 2.54
C ARG A 764 19.32 -27.90 1.55
N TYR A 765 19.73 -26.70 1.98
CA TYR A 765 19.80 -25.50 1.16
C TYR A 765 21.13 -25.43 0.38
N THR A 766 21.03 -25.36 -0.94
CA THR A 766 22.17 -25.31 -1.88
C THR A 766 22.56 -23.89 -2.33
N GLY A 767 21.87 -22.85 -1.84
CA GLY A 767 22.24 -21.44 -2.04
C GLY A 767 23.30 -20.94 -1.05
N ILE A 768 23.70 -19.67 -1.16
CA ILE A 768 24.73 -19.06 -0.29
C ILE A 768 24.22 -18.97 1.16
N LYS A 769 24.90 -19.68 2.07
CA LYS A 769 24.56 -19.72 3.50
C LYS A 769 25.13 -18.49 4.23
N PRO A 770 24.38 -17.89 5.17
CA PRO A 770 24.88 -16.77 5.97
C PRO A 770 25.98 -17.22 6.95
N ILE A 771 27.00 -16.39 7.14
CA ILE A 771 28.30 -16.75 7.74
C ILE A 771 28.30 -16.86 9.28
N LEU A 772 27.21 -16.56 9.99
CA LEU A 772 27.19 -16.55 11.46
C LEU A 772 25.96 -17.26 12.05
N TYR A 773 26.14 -18.53 12.41
CA TYR A 773 25.27 -19.31 13.29
C TYR A 773 26.14 -20.22 14.17
N LYS A 774 26.10 -20.08 15.50
CA LYS A 774 26.65 -21.11 16.40
C LYS A 774 26.14 -20.98 17.84
N GLY A 775 25.73 -22.12 18.40
CA GLY A 775 25.87 -22.40 19.84
C GLY A 775 24.79 -23.28 20.48
N ASN A 776 23.52 -23.08 20.13
CA ASN A 776 22.40 -23.49 21.00
C ASN A 776 21.53 -24.62 20.44
N VAL A 777 22.01 -25.25 19.39
CA VAL A 777 21.22 -25.99 18.41
C VAL A 777 21.53 -27.47 18.44
N GLU A 778 22.82 -27.78 18.31
CA GLU A 778 23.36 -29.12 18.39
C GLU A 778 22.89 -29.82 19.67
N THR A 779 22.72 -29.07 20.77
CA THR A 779 22.35 -29.63 22.06
C THR A 779 20.90 -30.10 22.16
N LEU A 780 19.97 -29.45 21.46
CA LEU A 780 18.62 -30.00 21.30
C LEU A 780 18.58 -31.09 20.22
N CYS A 781 19.52 -30.97 19.27
CA CYS A 781 19.88 -31.89 18.19
C CYS A 781 19.99 -33.35 18.54
N HIS A 782 20.88 -33.53 19.50
CA HIS A 782 21.61 -34.77 19.66
C HIS A 782 21.40 -35.39 21.05
N ASP A 783 20.68 -34.71 21.96
CA ASP A 783 20.25 -35.28 23.25
C ASP A 783 18.97 -36.14 23.03
N PRO A 784 19.00 -37.46 23.23
CA PRO A 784 17.84 -38.33 23.00
C PRO A 784 16.62 -38.00 23.87
N SER A 785 16.85 -37.37 25.03
CA SER A 785 15.81 -37.08 26.03
C SER A 785 14.88 -35.90 25.69
N THR A 786 15.32 -34.98 24.82
CA THR A 786 14.53 -33.82 24.38
C THR A 786 13.47 -34.21 23.34
N ARG A 787 13.66 -35.33 22.65
CA ARG A 787 12.75 -35.86 21.61
C ARG A 787 11.40 -36.30 22.18
N ASP A 788 11.40 -36.82 23.41
CA ASP A 788 10.16 -37.20 24.10
C ASP A 788 9.36 -36.00 24.58
N HIS A 789 10.01 -34.84 24.82
CA HIS A 789 9.36 -33.65 25.40
C HIS A 789 8.83 -32.66 24.34
N PHE A 790 9.42 -32.61 23.14
CA PHE A 790 9.01 -31.75 22.02
C PHE A 790 8.73 -32.60 20.76
N PRO A 791 7.56 -33.25 20.67
CA PRO A 791 7.24 -34.20 19.60
C PRO A 791 6.99 -33.54 18.23
N GLU A 792 6.66 -32.25 18.18
CA GLU A 792 6.61 -31.45 16.96
C GLU A 792 7.47 -30.18 17.11
N PRO A 793 8.09 -29.71 16.01
CA PRO A 793 9.05 -28.61 16.07
C PRO A 793 8.39 -27.22 16.21
N PRO A 794 8.84 -26.38 17.16
CA PRO A 794 8.39 -25.00 17.34
C PRO A 794 8.78 -24.00 16.23
N ILE A 795 7.98 -22.94 16.08
CA ILE A 795 8.06 -21.88 15.05
C ILE A 795 8.48 -20.52 15.68
N THR A 796 9.28 -19.65 15.01
CA THR A 796 9.68 -18.31 15.56
C THR A 796 9.83 -17.15 14.54
N ALA A 797 9.87 -15.92 15.11
CA ALA A 797 9.85 -14.57 14.52
C ALA A 797 11.19 -13.76 14.63
N PHE A 798 11.25 -12.56 14.00
CA PHE A 798 12.44 -11.78 13.64
C PHE A 798 13.05 -10.81 14.71
N ARG A 799 14.32 -10.42 14.53
CA ARG A 799 15.14 -9.57 15.44
C ARG A 799 15.05 -8.05 15.15
N ILE A 800 15.00 -7.25 16.21
CA ILE A 800 14.90 -5.77 16.21
C ILE A 800 16.25 -5.08 15.94
N GLU A 801 16.23 -3.96 15.18
CA GLU A 801 17.39 -3.10 14.87
C GLU A 801 18.04 -2.40 16.09
N LYS A 802 19.23 -1.82 15.89
CA LYS A 802 19.98 -1.08 16.93
C LYS A 802 19.31 0.26 17.22
N ASN A 803 18.84 0.46 18.46
CA ASN A 803 18.26 1.72 18.91
C ASN A 803 19.33 2.79 19.26
N ILE A 804 18.90 4.04 19.42
CA ILE A 804 19.73 5.22 19.75
C ILE A 804 20.66 4.97 20.96
N SER A 805 20.18 4.23 21.97
CA SER A 805 20.96 3.81 23.15
C SER A 805 22.26 3.07 22.76
N LYS A 806 22.17 2.11 21.83
CA LYS A 806 23.33 1.36 21.33
C LYS A 806 24.27 2.20 20.45
N HIS A 807 23.80 3.34 19.94
CA HIS A 807 24.65 4.29 19.22
C HIS A 807 25.45 5.19 20.15
N LEU A 808 24.91 5.57 21.32
CA LEU A 808 25.51 6.59 22.20
C LEU A 808 26.43 6.04 23.31
N VAL A 809 26.22 4.79 23.75
CA VAL A 809 26.88 4.23 24.93
C VAL A 809 28.20 3.52 24.58
N ARG A 810 29.28 3.77 25.35
CA ARG A 810 30.54 2.99 25.29
C ARG A 810 30.89 2.38 26.66
N ALA A 811 31.32 1.11 26.65
CA ALA A 811 31.70 0.39 27.87
C ALA A 811 32.98 0.94 28.52
N SER A 812 33.99 1.34 27.74
CA SER A 812 35.30 1.83 28.22
C SER A 812 35.66 3.24 27.69
N GLN A 813 36.60 3.91 28.36
CA GLN A 813 37.10 5.26 28.02
C GLN A 813 38.26 5.18 26.99
N PRO A 814 38.41 6.13 26.05
CA PRO A 814 39.55 6.14 25.12
C PRO A 814 40.88 6.50 25.82
N GLN A 815 41.94 5.72 25.57
CA GLN A 815 43.31 5.97 26.05
C GLN A 815 43.99 7.16 25.34
N ALA A 816 44.97 7.80 26.00
CA ALA A 816 45.87 8.79 25.41
C ALA A 816 46.96 8.11 24.54
N VAL A 817 47.30 8.74 23.40
CA VAL A 817 48.19 8.18 22.36
C VAL A 817 49.65 8.65 22.53
N VAL A 818 50.60 7.72 22.43
CA VAL A 818 52.08 7.88 22.39
C VAL A 818 52.57 7.89 20.92
N PRO A 819 53.70 8.55 20.54
CA PRO A 819 53.85 9.19 19.24
C PRO A 819 54.52 8.32 18.17
N ASN A 820 53.77 7.97 17.12
CA ASN A 820 54.35 7.74 15.80
C ASN A 820 53.74 8.77 14.85
N THR A 821 54.57 9.62 14.25
CA THR A 821 54.13 10.71 13.38
C THR A 821 53.46 10.12 12.12
N PRO A 822 52.17 10.41 11.88
CA PRO A 822 51.46 9.92 10.70
C PRO A 822 52.02 10.54 9.40
N GLY A 823 52.11 9.75 8.33
CA GLY A 823 52.62 10.19 7.02
C GLY A 823 53.34 9.09 6.23
N THR A 824 53.80 9.42 5.02
CA THR A 824 54.62 8.52 4.18
C THR A 824 56.05 9.06 4.08
N PHE A 825 57.05 8.24 4.41
CA PHE A 825 58.44 8.67 4.54
C PHE A 825 59.39 7.86 3.64
N PRO A 826 60.51 8.45 3.17
CA PRO A 826 61.51 7.72 2.41
C PRO A 826 62.15 6.62 3.26
N CYS A 827 62.46 5.47 2.66
CA CYS A 827 63.12 4.36 3.36
C CYS A 827 64.65 4.51 3.48
N ASN A 828 65.22 5.58 2.90
CA ASN A 828 66.65 5.92 2.89
C ASN A 828 67.61 4.80 2.43
N ARG A 829 67.12 3.83 1.65
CA ARG A 829 67.98 2.83 0.98
C ARG A 829 68.57 3.46 -0.27
N GLY A 830 69.90 3.42 -0.43
CA GLY A 830 70.63 4.13 -1.49
C GLY A 830 70.27 3.79 -2.95
N ARG A 831 69.54 2.68 -3.22
CA ARG A 831 69.07 2.28 -4.56
C ARG A 831 67.55 2.30 -4.75
N CYS A 832 66.79 2.98 -3.88
CA CYS A 832 65.33 3.00 -3.97
C CYS A 832 64.82 4.06 -4.95
N ASN A 833 64.27 3.63 -6.10
CA ASN A 833 63.69 4.50 -7.12
C ASN A 833 62.40 5.22 -6.67
N THR A 834 61.81 4.83 -5.55
CA THR A 834 60.57 5.39 -5.01
C THR A 834 60.82 6.53 -4.04
N CYS A 835 61.94 6.53 -3.31
CA CYS A 835 62.27 7.60 -2.37
C CYS A 835 62.23 9.01 -2.98
N PRO A 836 62.71 9.25 -4.23
CA PRO A 836 62.66 10.58 -4.84
C PRO A 836 61.26 11.11 -5.15
N VAL A 837 60.25 10.22 -5.22
CA VAL A 837 58.86 10.57 -5.55
C VAL A 837 57.92 10.44 -4.35
N VAL A 838 58.41 10.14 -3.14
CA VAL A 838 57.60 10.13 -1.92
C VAL A 838 57.35 11.55 -1.45
N SER A 839 56.11 11.83 -1.04
CA SER A 839 55.74 13.10 -0.39
C SER A 839 56.55 13.32 0.89
N CYS A 840 57.58 14.17 0.85
CA CYS A 840 58.33 14.57 2.04
C CYS A 840 57.55 15.56 2.94
N ASP A 841 56.43 16.09 2.44
CA ASP A 841 55.59 17.00 3.20
C ASP A 841 54.83 16.27 4.31
N LYS A 842 54.82 16.88 5.51
CA LYS A 842 54.01 16.49 6.69
C LYS A 842 52.50 16.66 6.45
N ASN A 843 52.04 16.56 5.20
CA ASN A 843 50.65 16.71 4.82
C ASN A 843 49.88 15.46 5.26
N LEU A 844 49.29 15.59 6.45
CA LEU A 844 48.34 14.65 7.01
C LEU A 844 47.08 14.48 6.15
N SER A 845 46.89 15.26 5.07
CA SER A 845 45.69 15.24 4.23
C SER A 845 46.01 15.22 2.72
N ILE A 846 45.45 14.23 2.01
CA ILE A 846 45.41 14.13 0.54
C ILE A 846 44.11 14.76 0.06
N VAL A 847 44.16 15.70 -0.89
CA VAL A 847 42.97 16.41 -1.39
C VAL A 847 42.69 15.98 -2.82
N GLY A 848 41.48 15.47 -3.06
CA GLY A 848 41.02 15.05 -4.38
C GLY A 848 40.53 16.19 -5.27
N PRO A 849 40.30 15.93 -6.57
CA PRO A 849 39.83 16.92 -7.56
C PRO A 849 38.52 17.62 -7.16
N ASN A 850 37.64 16.92 -6.43
CA ASN A 850 36.36 17.45 -5.94
C ASN A 850 36.47 18.07 -4.52
N ASN A 851 37.67 18.47 -4.08
CA ASN A 851 37.95 19.03 -2.76
C ASN A 851 37.72 18.06 -1.57
N ASN A 852 37.52 16.77 -1.83
CA ASN A 852 37.38 15.74 -0.81
C ASN A 852 38.74 15.42 -0.17
N ARG A 853 38.77 15.36 1.17
CA ARG A 853 40.02 15.17 1.93
C ARG A 853 40.14 13.78 2.54
N LEU A 854 41.33 13.20 2.46
CA LEU A 854 41.71 11.96 3.12
C LEU A 854 42.83 12.22 4.13
N ASN A 855 42.55 12.02 5.42
CA ASN A 855 43.57 12.17 6.45
C ASN A 855 44.34 10.86 6.68
N VAL A 856 45.67 10.94 6.63
CA VAL A 856 46.58 9.82 6.87
C VAL A 856 46.90 9.77 8.36
N HIS A 857 46.44 8.72 9.04
CA HIS A 857 46.59 8.54 10.49
C HIS A 857 47.67 7.53 10.90
N GLN A 858 48.33 6.92 9.92
CA GLN A 858 49.31 5.86 10.10
C GLN A 858 50.68 6.28 9.55
N HIS A 859 51.73 5.62 10.03
CA HIS A 859 53.10 5.82 9.56
C HIS A 859 53.44 4.80 8.46
N PHE A 860 53.93 5.27 7.32
CA PHE A 860 54.28 4.47 6.15
C PHE A 860 55.67 4.78 5.63
N THR A 861 56.31 3.82 4.99
CA THR A 861 57.60 3.99 4.29
C THR A 861 57.57 3.32 2.90
N CYS A 862 58.59 3.54 2.06
CA CYS A 862 58.70 2.83 0.77
C CYS A 862 58.72 1.29 0.92
N THR A 863 59.05 0.79 2.11
CA THR A 863 59.06 -0.65 2.44
C THR A 863 57.72 -1.18 2.95
N SER A 864 56.72 -0.32 3.17
CA SER A 864 55.38 -0.75 3.59
C SER A 864 54.74 -1.65 2.52
N ALA A 865 54.12 -2.73 2.97
CA ALA A 865 53.43 -3.72 2.15
C ALA A 865 51.98 -3.88 2.61
N ASN A 866 51.12 -4.46 1.77
CA ASN A 866 49.68 -4.56 1.99
C ASN A 866 49.01 -3.18 2.19
N VAL A 867 49.28 -2.25 1.27
CA VAL A 867 48.84 -0.85 1.36
C VAL A 867 48.05 -0.42 0.13
N VAL A 868 47.14 0.53 0.35
CA VAL A 868 46.55 1.35 -0.71
C VAL A 868 47.31 2.67 -0.76
N TYR A 869 47.74 3.09 -1.95
CA TYR A 869 48.53 4.28 -2.20
C TYR A 869 47.86 5.19 -3.22
N VAL A 870 48.29 6.46 -3.22
CA VAL A 870 47.83 7.50 -4.12
C VAL A 870 49.04 8.07 -4.85
N LEU A 871 48.94 8.20 -6.17
CA LEU A 871 49.85 8.97 -7.02
C LEU A 871 49.18 10.30 -7.36
N GLU A 872 49.91 11.38 -7.24
CA GLU A 872 49.43 12.73 -7.48
C GLU A 872 50.32 13.41 -8.53
N CYS A 873 49.70 14.11 -9.50
CA CYS A 873 50.41 15.04 -10.37
C CYS A 873 50.33 16.45 -9.79
N LYS A 874 51.45 16.97 -9.28
CA LYS A 874 51.50 18.31 -8.67
C LYS A 874 51.28 19.48 -9.63
N ARG A 875 51.28 19.23 -10.94
CA ARG A 875 51.03 20.28 -11.95
C ARG A 875 49.55 20.54 -12.18
N CYS A 876 48.72 19.50 -12.22
CA CYS A 876 47.29 19.59 -12.56
C CYS A 876 46.37 19.07 -11.45
N ASN A 877 46.94 18.64 -10.31
CA ASN A 877 46.22 18.12 -9.15
C ASN A 877 45.33 16.89 -9.43
N ILE A 878 45.65 16.14 -10.49
CA ILE A 878 44.95 14.90 -10.82
C ILE A 878 45.55 13.75 -10.00
N LEU A 879 44.68 12.85 -9.53
CA LEU A 879 45.06 11.74 -8.66
C LEU A 879 44.81 10.38 -9.32
N TYR A 880 45.63 9.40 -8.95
CA TYR A 880 45.45 7.97 -9.19
C TYR A 880 45.52 7.23 -7.85
N VAL A 881 44.58 6.33 -7.57
CA VAL A 881 44.62 5.42 -6.42
C VAL A 881 44.97 4.02 -6.89
N GLY A 882 45.86 3.33 -6.18
CA GLY A 882 46.25 1.96 -6.48
C GLY A 882 46.48 1.09 -5.24
N GLU A 883 46.42 -0.23 -5.36
CA GLU A 883 46.78 -1.19 -4.30
C GLU A 883 48.09 -1.95 -4.55
N THR A 884 48.74 -2.41 -3.48
CA THR A 884 49.80 -3.43 -3.56
C THR A 884 49.82 -4.38 -2.35
N LYS A 885 49.91 -5.69 -2.61
CA LYS A 885 50.34 -6.71 -1.63
C LYS A 885 51.82 -6.61 -1.29
N ARG A 886 52.64 -6.33 -2.30
CA ARG A 886 54.11 -6.22 -2.21
C ARG A 886 54.50 -4.85 -1.65
N ARG A 887 55.81 -4.61 -1.50
CA ARG A 887 56.31 -3.31 -1.02
C ARG A 887 55.88 -2.21 -1.98
N LEU A 888 55.51 -1.06 -1.43
CA LEU A 888 55.15 0.13 -2.20
C LEU A 888 56.23 0.48 -3.23
N ALA A 889 57.51 0.31 -2.88
CA ALA A 889 58.62 0.56 -3.78
C ALA A 889 58.58 -0.28 -5.07
N ASP A 890 58.18 -1.54 -4.98
CA ASP A 890 58.13 -2.45 -6.13
C ASP A 890 57.04 -1.99 -7.10
N ARG A 891 55.86 -1.62 -6.57
CA ARG A 891 54.72 -1.18 -7.37
C ARG A 891 54.94 0.20 -8.03
N VAL A 892 55.56 1.13 -7.32
CA VAL A 892 55.89 2.45 -7.89
C VAL A 892 56.95 2.31 -8.98
N THR A 893 57.92 1.42 -8.83
CA THR A 893 58.93 1.16 -9.88
C THR A 893 58.29 0.68 -11.18
N GLU A 894 57.22 -0.12 -11.11
CA GLU A 894 56.46 -0.54 -12.28
C GLU A 894 55.79 0.63 -12.99
N HIS A 895 55.14 1.54 -12.25
CA HIS A 895 54.57 2.77 -12.82
C HIS A 895 55.63 3.64 -13.49
N LEU A 896 56.78 3.84 -12.83
CA LEU A 896 57.90 4.61 -13.38
C LEU A 896 58.44 3.99 -14.68
N ARG A 897 58.49 2.65 -14.75
CA ARG A 897 58.90 1.93 -15.97
C ARG A 897 57.87 2.13 -17.10
N SER A 898 56.57 2.02 -16.81
CA SER A 898 55.51 2.22 -17.81
C SER A 898 55.52 3.64 -18.38
N ILE A 899 55.79 4.66 -17.55
CA ILE A 899 55.98 6.05 -18.00
C ILE A 899 57.20 6.13 -18.95
N LYS A 900 58.37 5.65 -18.50
CA LYS A 900 59.62 5.71 -19.28
C LYS A 900 59.55 4.99 -20.64
N GLN A 901 58.81 3.89 -20.71
CA GLN A 901 58.67 3.06 -21.92
C GLN A 901 57.51 3.49 -22.83
N ASN A 902 56.77 4.53 -22.46
CA ASN A 902 55.59 5.01 -23.18
C ASN A 902 54.58 3.90 -23.52
N LEU A 903 54.29 3.02 -22.55
CA LEU A 903 53.41 1.88 -22.77
C LEU A 903 51.95 2.34 -22.91
N PRO A 904 51.26 2.00 -24.02
CA PRO A 904 49.84 2.33 -24.19
C PRO A 904 48.96 1.54 -23.22
N GLY A 905 47.84 2.13 -22.80
CA GLY A 905 46.83 1.47 -21.95
C GLY A 905 47.08 1.56 -20.43
N PHE A 906 48.09 2.31 -19.99
CA PHE A 906 48.30 2.62 -18.57
C PHE A 906 47.94 4.07 -18.27
N PRO A 907 46.87 4.36 -17.51
CA PRO A 907 46.35 5.72 -17.33
C PRO A 907 47.39 6.71 -16.77
N VAL A 908 48.24 6.22 -15.85
CA VAL A 908 49.34 6.99 -15.28
C VAL A 908 50.42 7.29 -16.33
N ALA A 909 50.74 6.32 -17.20
CA ALA A 909 51.74 6.53 -18.27
C ALA A 909 51.21 7.50 -19.35
N THR A 910 49.96 7.31 -19.80
CA THR A 910 49.29 8.21 -20.75
C THR A 910 49.27 9.65 -20.25
N HIS A 911 49.10 9.86 -18.93
CA HIS A 911 49.12 11.20 -18.36
C HIS A 911 50.50 11.84 -18.32
N PHE A 912 51.59 11.09 -18.14
CA PHE A 912 52.94 11.66 -18.04
C PHE A 912 53.74 11.65 -19.36
N ASN A 913 53.12 11.18 -20.45
CA ASN A 913 53.71 11.08 -21.79
C ASN A 913 52.97 11.97 -22.81
N PRO A 914 53.59 12.30 -23.96
CA PRO A 914 52.96 13.15 -24.98
C PRO A 914 51.63 12.57 -25.47
N PRO A 915 50.58 13.40 -25.69
CA PRO A 915 50.59 14.85 -25.87
C PRO A 915 50.44 15.69 -24.58
N SER A 916 50.53 15.08 -23.39
CA SER A 916 50.39 15.83 -22.13
C SER A 916 51.57 16.79 -21.88
N THR A 917 51.30 17.90 -21.19
CA THR A 917 52.36 18.83 -20.71
C THR A 917 52.93 18.43 -19.34
N CYS A 918 52.41 17.38 -18.69
CA CYS A 918 52.82 16.96 -17.35
C CYS A 918 53.97 15.94 -17.45
N SER A 919 55.17 16.29 -16.98
CA SER A 919 56.31 15.35 -16.97
C SER A 919 56.47 14.62 -15.62
N ILE A 920 57.20 13.51 -15.63
CA ILE A 920 57.42 12.62 -14.47
C ILE A 920 57.95 13.34 -13.21
N ARG A 921 58.58 14.51 -13.36
CA ARG A 921 59.08 15.32 -12.23
C ARG A 921 57.96 15.85 -11.32
N TYR A 922 56.71 15.85 -11.78
CA TYR A 922 55.54 16.28 -11.01
C TYR A 922 54.82 15.12 -10.29
N LEU A 923 55.31 13.88 -10.43
CA LEU A 923 54.72 12.71 -9.80
C LEU A 923 55.10 12.63 -8.32
N MET A 924 54.10 12.54 -7.45
CA MET A 924 54.27 12.32 -6.02
C MET A 924 53.49 11.10 -5.55
N VAL A 925 53.99 10.38 -4.55
CA VAL A 925 53.42 9.15 -4.00
C VAL A 925 53.17 9.27 -2.50
N SER A 926 51.97 8.89 -2.08
CA SER A 926 51.57 8.82 -0.67
C SER A 926 50.84 7.51 -0.37
N ALA A 927 51.24 6.81 0.68
CA ALA A 927 50.47 5.69 1.21
C ALA A 927 49.32 6.20 2.08
N ALA A 928 48.15 5.57 1.95
CA ALA A 928 46.92 6.04 2.56
C ALA A 928 46.42 5.11 3.68
N ILE A 929 46.40 3.80 3.44
CA ILE A 929 45.81 2.81 4.35
C ILE A 929 46.67 1.55 4.40
N SER A 930 46.98 1.06 5.61
CA SER A 930 47.48 -0.30 5.82
C SER A 930 46.32 -1.28 6.00
N CYS A 931 46.31 -2.33 5.19
CA CYS A 931 45.34 -3.41 5.30
C CYS A 931 45.96 -4.56 6.12
N ARG A 932 45.23 -5.11 7.09
CA ARG A 932 45.63 -6.31 7.87
C ARG A 932 44.79 -7.55 7.53
N GLY A 933 43.83 -7.40 6.63
CA GLY A 933 42.86 -8.43 6.23
C GLY A 933 43.20 -9.11 4.91
N SER A 934 42.20 -9.82 4.38
CA SER A 934 42.25 -10.57 3.12
C SER A 934 42.46 -9.65 1.90
N ASP A 935 42.77 -10.24 0.74
CA ASP A 935 42.91 -9.48 -0.51
C ASP A 935 41.65 -8.67 -0.88
N HIS A 936 40.49 -9.22 -0.52
CA HIS A 936 39.21 -8.55 -0.70
C HIS A 936 39.10 -7.25 0.11
N ASP A 937 39.67 -7.22 1.31
CA ASP A 937 39.62 -6.03 2.18
C ASP A 937 40.47 -4.87 1.64
N ARG A 938 41.58 -5.20 0.97
CA ARG A 938 42.46 -4.21 0.34
C ARG A 938 41.85 -3.65 -0.95
N LEU A 939 41.26 -4.49 -1.79
CA LEU A 939 40.51 -4.07 -2.98
C LEU A 939 39.30 -3.20 -2.61
N ALA A 940 38.57 -3.56 -1.55
CA ALA A 940 37.48 -2.73 -1.03
C ALA A 940 37.96 -1.40 -0.43
N ALA A 941 39.17 -1.34 0.12
CA ALA A 941 39.77 -0.09 0.59
C ALA A 941 40.20 0.81 -0.58
N GLU A 942 40.75 0.25 -1.65
CA GLU A 942 41.09 0.94 -2.91
C GLU A 942 39.87 1.57 -3.55
N ASN A 943 38.80 0.80 -3.79
CA ASN A 943 37.57 1.30 -4.41
C ASN A 943 36.89 2.40 -3.59
N ARG A 944 36.90 2.28 -2.26
CA ARG A 944 36.38 3.34 -1.37
C ARG A 944 37.18 4.62 -1.50
N LEU A 945 38.51 4.54 -1.67
CA LEU A 945 39.34 5.72 -1.85
C LEU A 945 39.21 6.33 -3.25
N ILE A 946 39.06 5.54 -4.31
CA ILE A 946 38.77 6.03 -5.66
C ILE A 946 37.49 6.88 -5.65
N MET A 947 36.41 6.36 -5.06
CA MET A 947 35.13 7.08 -4.97
C MET A 947 35.20 8.29 -4.05
N LYS A 948 35.86 8.16 -2.89
CA LYS A 948 35.98 9.25 -1.91
C LYS A 948 36.80 10.42 -2.44
N LEU A 949 37.95 10.14 -3.06
CA LEU A 949 38.83 11.17 -3.60
C LEU A 949 38.39 11.64 -4.99
N GLY A 950 37.45 10.95 -5.65
CA GLY A 950 36.93 11.35 -6.95
C GLY A 950 37.95 11.18 -8.07
N THR A 951 38.70 10.08 -8.05
CA THR A 951 39.85 9.87 -8.96
C THR A 951 39.50 9.20 -10.29
N LEU A 952 38.21 9.10 -10.63
CA LEU A 952 37.73 8.54 -11.90
C LEU A 952 37.88 9.54 -13.06
N SER A 953 38.29 9.05 -14.23
CA SER A 953 38.32 9.84 -15.48
C SER A 953 36.90 10.35 -15.83
N PRO A 954 36.71 11.61 -16.26
CA PRO A 954 37.74 12.56 -16.69
C PRO A 954 38.38 13.40 -15.57
N HIS A 955 37.88 13.32 -14.33
CA HIS A 955 38.33 14.17 -13.23
C HIS A 955 39.56 13.63 -12.47
N GLY A 956 39.90 12.35 -12.66
CA GLY A 956 41.08 11.69 -12.13
C GLY A 956 41.72 10.71 -13.12
N LEU A 957 42.79 10.02 -12.72
CA LEU A 957 43.56 9.10 -13.57
C LEU A 957 43.11 7.64 -13.47
N ASN A 958 42.23 7.27 -12.53
CA ASN A 958 41.66 5.94 -12.54
C ASN A 958 40.67 5.85 -13.71
N GLU A 959 41.07 5.15 -14.76
CA GLU A 959 40.12 4.74 -15.81
C GLU A 959 39.19 3.67 -15.25
N ILE A 960 37.94 3.68 -15.72
CA ILE A 960 37.04 2.54 -15.55
C ILE A 960 37.67 1.43 -16.38
N ASP A 961 38.37 0.51 -15.71
CA ASP A 961 38.94 -0.67 -16.33
C ASP A 961 37.87 -1.29 -17.24
N LYS A 962 38.19 -1.62 -18.50
CA LYS A 962 37.24 -2.39 -19.32
C LYS A 962 36.95 -3.76 -18.67
N ASN A 963 37.85 -4.24 -17.82
CA ASN A 963 37.55 -5.33 -16.90
C ASN A 963 36.70 -4.93 -15.69
N ILE A 964 36.44 -3.67 -15.37
CA ILE A 964 35.32 -3.25 -14.49
C ILE A 964 34.00 -3.37 -15.27
N TYR A 965 34.00 -3.10 -16.59
CA TYR A 965 32.86 -3.36 -17.47
C TYR A 965 32.49 -4.86 -17.56
N GLU A 966 33.49 -5.75 -17.46
CA GLU A 966 33.30 -7.22 -17.56
C GLU A 966 33.41 -8.00 -16.22
N ARG A 967 34.11 -7.48 -15.21
CA ARG A 967 34.44 -8.15 -13.93
C ARG A 967 33.94 -7.44 -12.68
N HIS A 968 33.34 -6.24 -12.78
CA HIS A 968 32.74 -5.61 -11.60
C HIS A 968 31.39 -6.24 -11.32
N GLU A 969 31.40 -7.19 -10.39
CA GLU A 969 30.25 -7.99 -10.00
C GLU A 969 29.03 -7.10 -9.76
N PHE A 970 29.17 -5.96 -9.07
CA PHE A 970 28.06 -5.05 -8.81
C PHE A 970 27.44 -4.40 -10.06
N TYR A 971 28.21 -3.98 -11.07
CA TYR A 971 27.62 -3.28 -12.23
C TYR A 971 26.98 -4.27 -13.21
N ARG A 972 27.59 -5.46 -13.34
CA ARG A 972 26.97 -6.63 -13.97
C ARG A 972 25.75 -7.09 -13.15
N ILE A 973 25.78 -7.06 -11.82
CA ILE A 973 24.64 -7.33 -10.92
C ILE A 973 23.53 -6.28 -11.09
N TYR A 974 23.78 -4.98 -11.21
CA TYR A 974 22.68 -4.02 -11.39
C TYR A 974 21.86 -4.27 -12.68
N ARG A 975 22.51 -4.77 -13.74
CA ARG A 975 21.87 -5.12 -15.02
C ARG A 975 21.38 -6.59 -15.07
N ASP A 976 22.13 -7.53 -14.50
CA ASP A 976 21.85 -8.98 -14.50
C ASP A 976 21.04 -9.43 -13.27
N THR A 977 21.17 -8.78 -12.12
CA THR A 977 20.31 -8.90 -10.91
C THR A 977 19.16 -7.92 -10.86
N LYS A 978 18.79 -7.28 -11.98
CA LYS A 978 17.47 -6.66 -12.11
C LYS A 978 17.14 -5.64 -10.98
N GLN A 979 18.06 -4.75 -10.62
CA GLN A 979 17.75 -3.66 -9.66
C GLN A 979 17.10 -2.42 -10.31
N ILE A 980 17.07 -2.34 -11.64
CA ILE A 980 15.81 -2.08 -12.34
C ILE A 980 15.31 -3.46 -12.70
N SER A 981 14.26 -3.95 -12.06
CA SER A 981 13.78 -5.27 -12.45
C SER A 981 13.13 -5.14 -13.81
N ILE A 982 13.65 -5.86 -14.81
CA ILE A 982 12.81 -6.21 -15.97
C ILE A 982 11.57 -6.86 -15.34
N PRO A 983 10.36 -6.28 -15.50
CA PRO A 983 9.16 -6.82 -14.90
C PRO A 983 9.12 -8.31 -15.23
N ILE A 984 9.19 -9.14 -14.18
CA ILE A 984 9.16 -10.58 -14.37
C ILE A 984 7.70 -10.92 -14.61
N VAL A 985 7.37 -11.09 -15.88
CA VAL A 985 6.04 -11.52 -16.30
C VAL A 985 5.98 -13.02 -16.10
N TYR A 986 5.23 -13.44 -15.09
CA TYR A 986 4.91 -14.85 -14.91
C TYR A 986 3.60 -15.18 -15.62
N ILE A 987 3.60 -16.26 -16.40
CA ILE A 987 2.38 -16.77 -17.02
C ILE A 987 1.62 -17.55 -15.95
N VAL A 988 0.37 -17.15 -15.70
CA VAL A 988 -0.53 -17.87 -14.80
C VAL A 988 -1.39 -18.82 -15.62
N GLU A 989 -1.46 -20.08 -15.19
CA GLU A 989 -2.35 -21.09 -15.75
C GLU A 989 -3.82 -20.68 -15.67
N LYS A 990 -4.62 -21.25 -16.58
CA LYS A 990 -6.05 -21.04 -16.62
C LYS A 990 -6.67 -21.43 -15.27
N GLY A 991 -7.29 -20.47 -14.58
CA GLY A 991 -7.89 -20.66 -13.26
C GLY A 991 -7.15 -19.97 -12.11
N GLY A 992 -5.88 -19.56 -12.25
CA GLY A 992 -5.16 -18.88 -11.16
C GLY A 992 -5.76 -17.53 -10.75
N PHE A 993 -6.14 -16.71 -11.73
CA PHE A 993 -6.88 -15.47 -11.49
C PHE A 993 -8.29 -15.70 -10.94
N LEU A 994 -8.94 -16.81 -11.33
CA LEU A 994 -10.25 -17.20 -10.77
C LEU A 994 -10.10 -17.55 -9.28
N ASN A 995 -9.06 -18.31 -8.92
CA ASN A 995 -8.80 -18.67 -7.53
C ASN A 995 -8.38 -17.47 -6.68
N LEU A 996 -7.62 -16.52 -7.24
CA LEU A 996 -7.34 -15.25 -6.58
C LEU A 996 -8.63 -14.45 -6.34
N GLN A 997 -9.51 -14.39 -7.34
CA GLN A 997 -10.82 -13.76 -7.21
C GLN A 997 -11.66 -14.43 -6.11
N GLU A 998 -11.80 -15.76 -6.11
CA GLU A 998 -12.54 -16.50 -5.09
C GLU A 998 -11.98 -16.25 -3.68
N PHE A 999 -10.66 -16.30 -3.52
CA PHE A 999 -10.02 -16.02 -2.23
C PHE A 999 -10.31 -14.61 -1.73
N MET A 1000 -10.23 -13.61 -2.60
CA MET A 1000 -10.52 -12.23 -2.23
C MET A 1000 -11.99 -12.02 -1.91
N LEU A 1001 -12.90 -12.68 -2.61
CA LEU A 1001 -14.33 -12.64 -2.32
C LEU A 1001 -14.67 -13.33 -1.00
N ALA A 1002 -13.99 -14.42 -0.68
CA ALA A 1002 -14.15 -15.13 0.59
C ALA A 1002 -13.61 -14.31 1.79
N ASN A 1003 -12.53 -13.55 1.58
CA ASN A 1003 -11.82 -12.83 2.64
C ASN A 1003 -12.05 -11.30 2.63
N SER A 1004 -12.98 -10.81 1.82
CA SER A 1004 -13.37 -9.40 1.82
C SER A 1004 -14.88 -9.26 1.80
N SER A 1005 -15.37 -8.05 2.07
CA SER A 1005 -16.77 -7.70 1.87
C SER A 1005 -17.05 -7.19 0.45
N THR A 1006 -16.09 -7.35 -0.47
CA THR A 1006 -16.22 -6.90 -1.85
C THR A 1006 -17.22 -7.79 -2.58
N ALA A 1007 -18.20 -7.18 -3.24
CA ALA A 1007 -19.09 -7.89 -4.15
C ALA A 1007 -18.32 -8.46 -5.34
N ARG A 1008 -18.72 -9.62 -5.86
CA ARG A 1008 -18.18 -10.13 -7.13
C ARG A 1008 -18.39 -9.16 -8.29
N ALA A 1009 -19.54 -8.48 -8.34
CA ALA A 1009 -19.81 -7.40 -9.31
C ALA A 1009 -18.95 -6.13 -9.12
N GLN A 1010 -18.31 -5.96 -7.97
CA GLN A 1010 -17.35 -4.88 -7.70
C GLN A 1010 -15.91 -5.38 -7.70
N PHE A 1011 -15.71 -6.68 -7.91
CA PHE A 1011 -14.40 -7.28 -7.86
C PHE A 1011 -13.58 -6.70 -9.01
N LYS A 1012 -12.51 -6.03 -8.63
CA LYS A 1012 -11.45 -5.65 -9.55
C LYS A 1012 -10.30 -6.58 -9.24
N MET A 1013 -9.75 -7.19 -10.27
CA MET A 1013 -8.48 -7.88 -10.13
C MET A 1013 -7.48 -6.87 -9.53
N PRO A 1014 -6.86 -7.17 -8.38
CA PRO A 1014 -5.97 -6.21 -7.73
C PRO A 1014 -4.74 -6.03 -8.61
N LEU A 1015 -4.62 -4.87 -9.23
CA LEU A 1015 -3.46 -4.53 -10.05
C LEU A 1015 -2.16 -4.54 -9.23
N LYS A 1016 -2.28 -4.40 -7.90
CA LYS A 1016 -1.21 -4.58 -6.94
C LYS A 1016 -1.61 -5.61 -5.88
N LEU A 1017 -0.88 -6.74 -5.81
CA LEU A 1017 -1.01 -7.74 -4.76
C LEU A 1017 -0.38 -7.19 -3.48
N ARG A 1018 -1.19 -7.02 -2.44
CA ARG A 1018 -0.79 -6.35 -1.20
C ARG A 1018 -0.49 -7.29 -0.05
N THR A 1019 -1.00 -8.52 -0.11
CA THR A 1019 -0.81 -9.51 0.96
C THR A 1019 -0.07 -10.72 0.41
N ARG A 1020 0.63 -11.40 1.31
CA ARG A 1020 1.43 -12.58 0.97
C ARG A 1020 0.53 -13.70 0.42
N GLU A 1021 -0.66 -13.87 0.98
CA GLU A 1021 -1.63 -14.90 0.60
C GLU A 1021 -2.15 -14.69 -0.83
N MET A 1022 -2.41 -13.43 -1.23
CA MET A 1022 -2.78 -13.10 -2.62
C MET A 1022 -1.65 -13.46 -3.60
N GLY A 1023 -0.40 -13.18 -3.20
CA GLY A 1023 0.78 -13.59 -3.94
C GLY A 1023 0.88 -15.11 -4.07
N GLU A 1024 0.77 -15.84 -2.95
CA GLU A 1024 0.87 -17.31 -2.91
C GLU A 1024 -0.17 -18.01 -3.78
N ILE A 1025 -1.39 -17.48 -3.90
CA ILE A 1025 -2.42 -18.06 -4.76
C ILE A 1025 -2.05 -17.97 -6.24
N LEU A 1026 -1.57 -16.81 -6.70
CA LEU A 1026 -1.11 -16.69 -8.08
C LEU A 1026 0.16 -17.52 -8.32
N LEU A 1027 1.07 -17.56 -7.34
CA LEU A 1027 2.29 -18.36 -7.42
C LEU A 1027 2.01 -19.87 -7.54
N LYS A 1028 0.93 -20.38 -6.93
CA LYS A 1028 0.49 -21.78 -7.05
C LYS A 1028 -0.02 -22.18 -8.44
N HIS A 1029 -0.42 -21.20 -9.24
CA HIS A 1029 -0.93 -21.42 -10.60
C HIS A 1029 0.03 -20.90 -11.64
N LEU A 1030 1.32 -20.77 -11.32
CA LEU A 1030 2.30 -20.42 -12.35
C LEU A 1030 2.49 -21.57 -13.31
N LYS A 1031 2.44 -21.24 -14.60
CA LYS A 1031 2.87 -22.13 -15.66
C LYS A 1031 4.39 -22.08 -15.67
N MET A 1032 5.02 -23.17 -15.24
CA MET A 1032 6.47 -23.32 -15.33
C MET A 1032 6.92 -23.45 -16.78
#